data_AF-A0A7C3X436-F1
#
_entry.id   AF-A0A7C3X436-F1
#
_cell.length_a   1.000
_cell.length_b   1.000
_cell.length_c   1.000
_cell.angle_alpha   90.00
_cell.angle_beta   90.00
_cell.angle_gamma   90.00
#
_symmetry.space_group_name_H-M   'P 1'
#
loop_
_entity.id
_entity.type
_entity.pdbx_description
1 polymer ?
#
loop_
_entity_poly.entity_id
_entity_poly.type
_entity_poly.pdbx_seq_one_letter_code
_entity_poly.pdbx_strand_id
1 'polypeptide(L)'
;MRRGLIVGIMMVCLTAGVALGIDWLNYTGNWSDVAGWVDGRLPSGQEEVKIRGATSVCILNTSTGDWGVGQRLRVYEGATLLIETGGQLLGAGWMRVGAGSPGTVIQSGGAVILKDGKDMARLGIGDSAGSDGLYLISGGTITHESAGNGNLLIGARGGKGRLVVVGSKPVIQMRTLTVGDQAGAKGTLEFQIGPAGVSPVRISNSVTIDPLGADTTAELVIAAAGSPPTRDIVLVDLAADVAITGVFDTVNGAAATEGAVVVVTGGGRQCTYDLTYKGGTGNDIALLYQSSKQVPLFADEFESAHDYVLEDLDGYDGVLDVEHILALNASVSRPGALYIQTQGGAWQPGPGPMLYKLVTGDFIATVKVVDFAGTLDQRVFHNDCGILARDPNGAAENWVSVNYFPTWTAFIARNTVNNDRLELGQTAGIWTGADTFAIAAQYPYLQLERKGSKFYPRISSDGINFVPLTDPPYVGIYNPQDFTQRPLVIDRPDLPKTLQVGLINATYDVTSGYAAFDGLRIDVPVEVAIANASFEDDAKVIEGGVPAGWTANDQGNSGVAMGPSATDGTYFYWQGNGRVLWQTTSEVITAEGLTYLLQVDVRNSWQGSPMISLYYLDGDTRVALGSASLPAAGDTWPGTVTLELEVKTTPESVGKRLGVELSLANYPGNYWAEFDNVRLTLR
;
A
#
# COMPACT_ATOMS: atom_id res chain seq x y z
N MET A 1 -56.36 -83.05 7.76
CA MET A 1 -56.40 -81.70 7.17
C MET A 1 -55.10 -81.00 7.50
N ARG A 2 -54.30 -80.64 6.49
CA ARG A 2 -53.02 -79.93 6.64
C ARG A 2 -53.29 -78.45 6.97
N ARG A 3 -52.59 -77.88 7.95
CA ARG A 3 -52.39 -76.43 8.10
C ARG A 3 -50.88 -76.16 8.05
N GLY A 4 -50.46 -75.40 7.04
CA GLY A 4 -49.10 -74.91 6.89
C GLY A 4 -48.92 -73.61 7.66
N LEU A 5 -47.81 -73.51 8.39
CA LEU A 5 -47.34 -72.31 9.05
C LEU A 5 -46.27 -71.68 8.15
N ILE A 6 -46.55 -70.48 7.65
CA ILE A 6 -45.63 -69.64 6.87
C ILE A 6 -44.76 -68.87 7.86
N VAL A 7 -43.43 -69.02 7.75
CA VAL A 7 -42.44 -68.18 8.42
C VAL A 7 -41.93 -67.18 7.39
N GLY A 8 -42.29 -65.90 7.55
CA GLY A 8 -41.75 -64.79 6.76
C GLY A 8 -40.50 -64.22 7.43
N ILE A 9 -39.36 -64.30 6.74
CA ILE A 9 -38.14 -63.57 7.08
C ILE A 9 -38.26 -62.18 6.45
N MET A 10 -38.51 -61.16 7.27
CA MET A 10 -38.50 -59.75 6.85
C MET A 10 -37.05 -59.26 6.91
N MET A 11 -36.42 -59.13 5.73
CA MET A 11 -35.10 -58.52 5.57
C MET A 11 -35.28 -57.00 5.53
N VAL A 12 -35.18 -56.34 6.69
CA VAL A 12 -35.13 -54.88 6.77
C VAL A 12 -33.72 -54.44 6.38
N CYS A 13 -33.52 -54.09 5.11
CA CYS A 13 -32.35 -53.33 4.69
C CYS A 13 -32.44 -51.93 5.30
N LEU A 14 -31.75 -51.71 6.43
CA LEU A 14 -31.34 -50.38 6.86
C LEU A 14 -30.41 -49.80 5.78
N THR A 15 -30.97 -49.13 4.77
CA THR A 15 -30.22 -48.17 3.99
C THR A 15 -29.96 -46.99 4.91
N ALA A 16 -28.81 -47.00 5.59
CA ALA A 16 -28.29 -45.80 6.21
C ALA A 16 -28.21 -44.75 5.09
N GLY A 17 -29.09 -43.75 5.14
CA GLY A 17 -29.12 -42.67 4.17
C GLY A 17 -27.79 -41.93 4.25
N VAL A 18 -26.86 -42.29 3.39
CA VAL A 18 -25.70 -41.45 3.09
C VAL A 18 -26.27 -40.13 2.62
N ALA A 19 -26.04 -39.07 3.39
CA ALA A 19 -26.37 -37.73 2.96
C ALA A 19 -25.67 -37.51 1.61
N LEU A 20 -26.46 -37.43 0.55
CA LEU A 20 -25.96 -37.14 -0.78
C LEU A 20 -25.34 -35.73 -0.70
N GLY A 21 -24.02 -35.66 -0.88
CA GLY A 21 -23.31 -34.39 -1.02
C GLY A 21 -23.21 -34.04 -2.50
N ILE A 22 -23.24 -32.75 -2.82
CA ILE A 22 -23.01 -32.25 -4.16
C ILE A 22 -21.59 -31.69 -4.28
N ASP A 23 -20.88 -32.12 -5.32
CA ASP A 23 -19.47 -31.86 -5.51
C ASP A 23 -19.23 -30.85 -6.65
N TRP A 24 -18.38 -29.87 -6.40
CA TRP A 24 -17.67 -29.07 -7.39
C TRP A 24 -16.24 -29.61 -7.54
N LEU A 25 -15.89 -30.13 -8.71
CA LEU A 25 -14.68 -30.93 -8.89
C LEU A 25 -13.98 -30.67 -10.23
N ASN A 26 -12.68 -30.37 -10.17
CA ASN A 26 -11.77 -30.15 -11.28
C ASN A 26 -12.29 -29.14 -12.32
N TYR A 27 -12.95 -28.09 -11.85
CA TYR A 27 -13.61 -27.09 -12.69
C TYR A 27 -13.35 -25.66 -12.17
N THR A 28 -13.20 -24.72 -13.11
CA THR A 28 -13.06 -23.29 -12.84
C THR A 28 -14.22 -22.54 -13.48
N GLY A 29 -15.00 -21.82 -12.68
CA GLY A 29 -16.12 -21.03 -13.18
C GLY A 29 -17.03 -20.51 -12.07
N ASN A 30 -18.19 -20.00 -12.47
CA ASN A 30 -19.14 -19.40 -11.55
C ASN A 30 -19.96 -20.47 -10.84
N TRP A 31 -20.36 -20.19 -9.61
CA TRP A 31 -21.23 -21.05 -8.81
C TRP A 31 -22.50 -21.49 -9.57
N SER A 32 -23.06 -20.59 -10.38
CA SER A 32 -24.23 -20.82 -11.23
C SER A 32 -23.99 -21.77 -12.41
N ASP A 33 -22.74 -22.15 -12.69
CA ASP A 33 -22.38 -23.01 -13.80
C ASP A 33 -22.68 -24.47 -13.42
N VAL A 34 -23.82 -24.96 -13.90
CA VAL A 34 -24.26 -26.36 -13.68
C VAL A 34 -23.22 -27.40 -14.14
N ALA A 35 -22.33 -27.04 -15.08
CA ALA A 35 -21.26 -27.89 -15.56
C ALA A 35 -20.13 -28.12 -14.53
N GLY A 36 -19.96 -27.22 -13.56
CA GLY A 36 -19.00 -27.39 -12.48
C GLY A 36 -19.46 -28.37 -11.39
N TRP A 37 -20.76 -28.64 -11.32
CA TRP A 37 -21.35 -29.55 -10.36
C TRP A 37 -21.45 -30.97 -10.93
N VAL A 38 -20.91 -31.96 -10.22
CA VAL A 38 -20.86 -33.37 -10.67
C VAL A 38 -22.24 -33.93 -11.00
N ASP A 39 -23.27 -33.49 -10.28
CA ASP A 39 -24.66 -33.92 -10.47
C ASP A 39 -25.41 -33.11 -11.55
N GLY A 40 -24.76 -32.14 -12.20
CA GLY A 40 -25.36 -31.30 -13.25
C GLY A 40 -26.46 -30.36 -12.75
N ARG A 41 -26.49 -30.05 -11.45
CA ARG A 41 -27.50 -29.19 -10.80
C ARG A 41 -26.85 -28.27 -9.78
N LEU A 42 -27.51 -27.16 -9.47
CA LEU A 42 -27.05 -26.24 -8.43
C LEU A 42 -27.37 -26.80 -7.02
N PRO A 43 -26.56 -26.45 -6.00
CA PRO A 43 -26.86 -26.73 -4.61
C PRO A 43 -28.22 -26.13 -4.22
N SER A 44 -29.05 -26.95 -3.56
CA SER A 44 -30.45 -26.61 -3.27
C SER A 44 -30.70 -26.12 -1.84
N GLY A 45 -29.67 -26.13 -0.99
CA GLY A 45 -29.86 -25.95 0.45
C GLY A 45 -30.32 -27.23 1.18
N GLN A 46 -30.36 -28.40 0.53
CA GLN A 46 -30.69 -29.68 1.20
C GLN A 46 -29.52 -30.66 1.35
N GLU A 47 -28.48 -30.56 0.52
CA GLU A 47 -27.27 -31.39 0.53
C GLU A 47 -26.01 -30.75 1.14
N GLU A 48 -25.07 -31.58 1.63
CA GLU A 48 -23.72 -31.10 1.92
C GLU A 48 -23.04 -30.64 0.62
N VAL A 49 -22.44 -29.44 0.62
CA VAL A 49 -21.74 -28.90 -0.55
C VAL A 49 -20.24 -29.06 -0.36
N LYS A 50 -19.56 -29.55 -1.41
CA LYS A 50 -18.13 -29.82 -1.38
C LYS A 50 -17.47 -29.20 -2.60
N ILE A 51 -16.52 -28.31 -2.37
CA ILE A 51 -15.61 -27.78 -3.39
C ILE A 51 -14.25 -28.45 -3.17
N ARG A 52 -13.82 -29.25 -4.13
CA ARG A 52 -12.64 -30.11 -3.96
C ARG A 52 -11.85 -30.33 -5.24
N GLY A 53 -10.58 -30.70 -5.11
CA GLY A 53 -9.63 -30.90 -6.21
C GLY A 53 -8.71 -29.69 -6.43
N ALA A 54 -7.42 -29.96 -6.65
CA ALA A 54 -6.37 -28.94 -6.62
C ALA A 54 -6.48 -27.89 -7.75
N THR A 55 -7.24 -28.18 -8.81
CA THR A 55 -7.50 -27.26 -9.92
C THR A 55 -8.89 -26.62 -9.85
N SER A 56 -9.68 -26.94 -8.82
CA SER A 56 -11.03 -26.40 -8.68
C SER A 56 -11.02 -24.96 -8.17
N VAL A 57 -11.67 -24.08 -8.92
CA VAL A 57 -11.91 -22.69 -8.53
C VAL A 57 -13.40 -22.39 -8.72
N CYS A 58 -14.13 -22.24 -7.62
CA CYS A 58 -15.55 -21.88 -7.65
C CYS A 58 -15.71 -20.39 -7.34
N ILE A 59 -16.40 -19.64 -8.20
CA ILE A 59 -16.63 -18.21 -8.05
C ILE A 59 -18.08 -17.96 -7.61
N LEU A 60 -18.29 -17.57 -6.36
CA LEU A 60 -19.59 -17.14 -5.84
C LEU A 60 -19.76 -15.63 -6.04
N ASN A 61 -20.46 -15.25 -7.11
CA ASN A 61 -20.76 -13.86 -7.49
C ASN A 61 -22.27 -13.56 -7.56
N THR A 62 -23.12 -14.52 -7.21
CA THR A 62 -24.57 -14.37 -7.15
C THR A 62 -25.11 -14.57 -5.74
N SER A 63 -26.26 -13.97 -5.44
CA SER A 63 -27.03 -14.35 -4.25
C SER A 63 -27.62 -15.74 -4.48
N THR A 64 -27.05 -16.74 -3.82
CA THR A 64 -27.65 -18.07 -3.77
C THR A 64 -28.49 -18.17 -2.51
N GLY A 65 -29.80 -18.33 -2.68
CA GLY A 65 -30.82 -18.22 -1.64
C GLY A 65 -30.58 -19.15 -0.44
N ASP A 66 -31.12 -18.73 0.71
CA ASP A 66 -31.03 -19.36 2.05
C ASP A 66 -30.83 -20.89 2.02
N TRP A 67 -29.62 -21.33 2.37
CA TRP A 67 -29.15 -22.71 2.35
C TRP A 67 -29.79 -23.57 3.45
N GLY A 68 -30.67 -23.01 4.28
CA GLY A 68 -31.38 -23.76 5.30
C GLY A 68 -30.47 -24.24 6.43
N VAL A 69 -31.08 -24.50 7.58
CA VAL A 69 -30.38 -24.73 8.84
C VAL A 69 -29.44 -25.95 8.82
N GLY A 70 -29.58 -26.96 7.96
CA GLY A 70 -28.92 -28.25 8.15
C GLY A 70 -27.48 -28.44 7.64
N GLN A 71 -26.85 -27.46 7.00
CA GLN A 71 -25.87 -27.78 5.95
C GLN A 71 -24.39 -27.58 6.29
N ARG A 72 -23.54 -28.37 5.63
CA ARG A 72 -22.09 -28.21 5.62
C ARG A 72 -21.61 -27.74 4.26
N LEU A 73 -20.71 -26.77 4.25
CA LEU A 73 -19.88 -26.42 3.10
C LEU A 73 -18.44 -26.83 3.39
N ARG A 74 -17.79 -27.53 2.46
CA ARG A 74 -16.36 -27.86 2.56
C ARG A 74 -15.58 -27.32 1.38
N VAL A 75 -14.44 -26.70 1.66
CA VAL A 75 -13.44 -26.31 0.65
C VAL A 75 -12.13 -27.01 1.00
N TYR A 76 -11.67 -27.95 0.17
CA TYR A 76 -10.56 -28.85 0.52
C TYR A 76 -9.90 -29.48 -0.73
N GLU A 77 -8.96 -30.40 -0.56
CA GLU A 77 -8.19 -31.07 -1.64
C GLU A 77 -7.47 -30.09 -2.58
N GLY A 78 -7.03 -28.94 -2.05
CA GLY A 78 -6.36 -27.87 -2.79
C GLY A 78 -7.30 -26.92 -3.53
N ALA A 79 -8.62 -27.06 -3.37
CA ALA A 79 -9.58 -26.22 -4.06
C ALA A 79 -9.66 -24.81 -3.49
N THR A 80 -10.15 -23.89 -4.33
CA THR A 80 -10.36 -22.48 -3.99
C THR A 80 -11.82 -22.07 -4.19
N LEU A 81 -12.38 -21.34 -3.22
CA LEU A 81 -13.65 -20.63 -3.33
C LEU A 81 -13.38 -19.12 -3.33
N LEU A 82 -13.78 -18.44 -4.40
CA LEU A 82 -13.74 -16.98 -4.52
C LEU A 82 -15.14 -16.43 -4.20
N ILE A 83 -15.25 -15.50 -3.26
CA ILE A 83 -16.50 -14.82 -2.91
C ILE A 83 -16.36 -13.35 -3.29
N GLU A 84 -17.05 -12.97 -4.36
CA GLU A 84 -16.96 -11.64 -4.95
C GLU A 84 -18.16 -10.77 -4.54
N THR A 85 -18.12 -9.49 -4.91
CA THR A 85 -19.26 -8.58 -4.76
C THR A 85 -20.51 -9.16 -5.42
N GLY A 86 -21.62 -9.20 -4.68
CA GLY A 86 -22.88 -9.83 -5.11
C GLY A 86 -23.03 -11.30 -4.69
N GLY A 87 -21.92 -11.99 -4.36
CA GLY A 87 -21.93 -13.35 -3.83
C GLY A 87 -22.53 -13.42 -2.42
N GLN A 88 -23.47 -14.33 -2.19
CA GLN A 88 -24.03 -14.54 -0.84
C GLN A 88 -24.16 -16.02 -0.49
N LEU A 89 -23.51 -16.40 0.61
CA LEU A 89 -23.66 -17.68 1.29
C LEU A 89 -24.54 -17.46 2.53
N LEU A 90 -25.86 -17.60 2.35
CA LEU A 90 -26.85 -17.35 3.39
C LEU A 90 -27.25 -18.67 4.05
N GLY A 91 -26.75 -18.98 5.25
CA GLY A 91 -27.29 -20.08 6.05
C GLY A 91 -26.50 -21.38 6.08
N ALA A 92 -25.21 -21.37 5.73
CA ALA A 92 -24.37 -22.54 6.03
C ALA A 92 -24.35 -22.78 7.54
N GLY A 93 -24.78 -23.97 7.97
CA GLY A 93 -24.67 -24.40 9.36
C GLY A 93 -23.20 -24.45 9.77
N TRP A 94 -22.39 -25.21 9.02
CA TRP A 94 -20.96 -25.30 9.25
C TRP A 94 -20.15 -25.17 7.96
N MET A 95 -19.39 -24.10 7.83
CA MET A 95 -18.40 -23.92 6.77
C MET A 95 -17.02 -24.41 7.24
N ARG A 96 -16.39 -25.27 6.44
CA ARG A 96 -15.11 -25.92 6.73
C ARG A 96 -14.11 -25.60 5.63
N VAL A 97 -13.06 -24.87 5.97
CA VAL A 97 -11.97 -24.52 5.05
C VAL A 97 -10.76 -25.35 5.40
N GLY A 98 -10.28 -26.15 4.46
CA GLY A 98 -9.23 -27.14 4.69
C GLY A 98 -9.73 -28.28 5.58
N ALA A 99 -10.64 -29.12 5.10
CA ALA A 99 -11.20 -30.25 5.84
C ALA A 99 -10.55 -31.58 5.42
N GLY A 100 -9.56 -32.04 6.19
CA GLY A 100 -8.77 -33.26 5.93
C GLY A 100 -7.61 -33.07 4.95
N SER A 101 -7.55 -31.93 4.27
CA SER A 101 -6.53 -31.58 3.26
C SER A 101 -6.56 -30.05 3.04
N PRO A 102 -5.60 -29.48 2.28
CA PRO A 102 -5.55 -28.04 2.02
C PRO A 102 -6.83 -27.47 1.41
N GLY A 103 -7.23 -26.26 1.75
CA GLY A 103 -8.33 -25.55 1.09
C GLY A 103 -8.30 -24.05 1.32
N THR A 104 -8.77 -23.28 0.33
CA THR A 104 -8.62 -21.82 0.33
C THR A 104 -9.95 -21.11 0.06
N VAL A 105 -10.24 -20.06 0.83
CA VAL A 105 -11.33 -19.13 0.57
C VAL A 105 -10.76 -17.72 0.45
N ILE A 106 -11.16 -17.00 -0.60
CA ILE A 106 -10.79 -15.60 -0.81
C ILE A 106 -12.07 -14.81 -0.97
N GLN A 107 -12.30 -13.87 -0.06
CA GLN A 107 -13.48 -13.01 -0.05
C GLN A 107 -13.08 -11.55 -0.28
N SER A 108 -13.41 -11.03 -1.45
CA SER A 108 -13.19 -9.63 -1.81
C SER A 108 -14.45 -8.77 -1.62
N GLY A 109 -15.61 -9.41 -1.47
CA GLY A 109 -16.91 -8.76 -1.29
C GLY A 109 -17.96 -9.74 -0.76
N GLY A 110 -19.23 -9.48 -1.08
CA GLY A 110 -20.31 -10.42 -0.78
C GLY A 110 -20.57 -10.63 0.73
N ALA A 111 -21.28 -11.70 1.07
CA ALA A 111 -21.61 -12.04 2.45
C ALA A 111 -21.58 -13.56 2.73
N VAL A 112 -21.01 -13.93 3.88
CA VAL A 112 -21.12 -15.25 4.49
C VAL A 112 -21.91 -15.10 5.80
N ILE A 113 -23.09 -15.70 5.86
CA ILE A 113 -23.97 -15.64 7.02
C ILE A 113 -24.19 -17.06 7.54
N LEU A 114 -23.69 -17.35 8.75
CA LEU A 114 -23.84 -18.65 9.39
C LEU A 114 -25.16 -18.72 10.15
N LYS A 115 -25.93 -19.80 9.96
CA LYS A 115 -27.20 -20.02 10.65
C LYS A 115 -27.14 -21.21 11.58
N ASP A 116 -28.00 -21.21 12.58
CA ASP A 116 -28.15 -22.38 13.42
C ASP A 116 -28.61 -23.57 12.62
N GLY A 117 -28.14 -24.74 13.05
CA GLY A 117 -28.23 -25.92 12.24
C GLY A 117 -28.01 -27.21 12.95
N LYS A 118 -27.92 -28.29 12.17
CA LYS A 118 -27.53 -29.60 12.70
C LYS A 118 -26.17 -29.55 13.40
N ASP A 119 -25.28 -28.70 12.91
CA ASP A 119 -23.89 -28.63 13.34
C ASP A 119 -23.51 -27.31 14.03
N MET A 120 -24.51 -26.50 14.45
CA MET A 120 -24.37 -25.14 14.98
C MET A 120 -23.73 -24.15 13.98
N ALA A 121 -24.10 -22.87 14.03
CA ALA A 121 -23.50 -21.81 13.19
C ALA A 121 -21.97 -21.70 13.40
N ARG A 122 -21.17 -22.23 12.47
CA ARG A 122 -19.70 -22.38 12.61
C ARG A 122 -18.93 -22.10 11.32
N LEU A 123 -17.82 -21.38 11.45
CA LEU A 123 -16.76 -21.31 10.45
C LEU A 123 -15.49 -21.91 11.06
N GLY A 124 -15.05 -23.05 10.52
CA GLY A 124 -13.80 -23.70 10.89
C GLY A 124 -12.75 -23.55 9.79
N ILE A 125 -11.58 -23.04 10.13
CA ILE A 125 -10.44 -22.86 9.23
C ILE A 125 -9.33 -23.81 9.70
N GLY A 126 -8.85 -24.66 8.79
CA GLY A 126 -7.99 -25.78 9.11
C GLY A 126 -8.71 -26.82 9.96
N ASP A 127 -9.79 -27.41 9.46
CA ASP A 127 -10.77 -28.20 10.24
C ASP A 127 -10.52 -29.71 10.16
N SER A 128 -9.46 -30.16 10.84
CA SER A 128 -9.12 -31.55 11.22
C SER A 128 -7.60 -31.72 11.40
N ALA A 129 -7.18 -32.72 12.17
CA ALA A 129 -5.77 -33.11 12.23
C ALA A 129 -5.15 -33.31 10.83
N GLY A 130 -4.03 -32.63 10.57
CA GLY A 130 -3.28 -32.72 9.32
C GLY A 130 -3.79 -31.85 8.17
N SER A 131 -4.88 -31.11 8.33
CA SER A 131 -5.37 -30.19 7.29
C SER A 131 -4.77 -28.80 7.39
N ASP A 132 -4.82 -28.07 6.28
CA ASP A 132 -4.38 -26.68 6.15
C ASP A 132 -5.52 -25.85 5.55
N GLY A 133 -5.96 -24.79 6.22
CA GLY A 133 -7.04 -23.94 5.75
C GLY A 133 -6.61 -22.49 5.70
N LEU A 134 -6.87 -21.82 4.58
CA LEU A 134 -6.66 -20.39 4.42
C LEU A 134 -7.99 -19.69 4.14
N TYR A 135 -8.33 -18.69 4.95
CA TYR A 135 -9.40 -17.75 4.66
C TYR A 135 -8.82 -16.34 4.57
N LEU A 136 -8.90 -15.70 3.40
CA LEU A 136 -8.51 -14.31 3.20
C LEU A 136 -9.75 -13.47 2.98
N ILE A 137 -9.89 -12.37 3.72
CA ILE A 137 -10.97 -11.39 3.53
C ILE A 137 -10.43 -9.97 3.38
N SER A 138 -10.73 -9.33 2.26
CA SER A 138 -10.35 -7.94 1.94
C SER A 138 -11.57 -7.02 1.75
N GLY A 139 -12.78 -7.58 1.75
CA GLY A 139 -14.05 -6.87 1.74
C GLY A 139 -15.23 -7.81 2.00
N GLY A 140 -16.44 -7.25 2.07
CA GLY A 140 -17.66 -8.02 2.35
C GLY A 140 -17.87 -8.34 3.82
N THR A 141 -18.77 -9.28 4.09
CA THR A 141 -19.24 -9.59 5.46
C THR A 141 -19.05 -11.06 5.81
N ILE A 142 -18.61 -11.36 7.04
CA ILE A 142 -18.76 -12.64 7.71
C ILE A 142 -19.58 -12.39 8.97
N THR A 143 -20.73 -13.06 9.11
CA THR A 143 -21.60 -12.89 10.28
C THR A 143 -22.39 -14.16 10.62
N HIS A 144 -23.22 -14.09 11.66
CA HIS A 144 -24.13 -15.15 12.06
C HIS A 144 -25.54 -14.60 12.35
N GLU A 145 -26.57 -15.44 12.13
CA GLU A 145 -27.95 -15.19 12.56
C GLU A 145 -28.35 -16.01 13.79
N SER A 146 -27.44 -16.84 14.30
CA SER A 146 -27.70 -17.68 15.47
C SER A 146 -27.77 -16.84 16.75
N ALA A 147 -28.78 -17.13 17.59
CA ALA A 147 -28.90 -16.55 18.92
C ALA A 147 -27.94 -17.18 19.95
N GLY A 148 -27.50 -18.43 19.74
CA GLY A 148 -26.69 -19.19 20.71
C GLY A 148 -25.30 -19.60 20.22
N ASN A 149 -25.07 -19.58 18.91
CA ASN A 149 -23.87 -19.99 18.21
C ASN A 149 -23.37 -18.84 17.31
N GLY A 150 -22.41 -19.12 16.43
CA GLY A 150 -21.68 -18.13 15.64
C GLY A 150 -20.18 -18.23 15.95
N ASN A 151 -19.62 -19.42 15.80
CA ASN A 151 -18.24 -19.69 16.23
C ASN A 151 -17.28 -19.55 15.06
N LEU A 152 -16.22 -18.79 15.28
CA LEU A 152 -15.06 -18.71 14.40
C LEU A 152 -13.92 -19.52 15.03
N LEU A 153 -13.52 -20.60 14.38
CA LEU A 153 -12.48 -21.51 14.83
C LEU A 153 -11.30 -21.44 13.86
N ILE A 154 -10.12 -21.06 14.34
CA ILE A 154 -8.89 -20.96 13.55
C ILE A 154 -7.91 -22.01 14.07
N GLY A 155 -7.54 -22.97 13.21
CA GLY A 155 -6.89 -24.21 13.64
C GLY A 155 -7.91 -25.08 14.36
N ALA A 156 -8.88 -25.62 13.61
CA ALA A 156 -9.99 -26.37 14.17
C ALA A 156 -9.70 -27.88 14.19
N ARG A 157 -10.08 -28.55 15.28
CA ARG A 157 -9.99 -30.01 15.48
C ARG A 157 -8.60 -30.58 15.18
N GLY A 158 -7.55 -29.89 15.63
CA GLY A 158 -6.15 -30.30 15.44
C GLY A 158 -5.54 -29.89 14.10
N GLY A 159 -6.24 -29.12 13.27
CA GLY A 159 -5.71 -28.65 11.98
C GLY A 159 -4.95 -27.34 12.07
N LYS A 160 -4.39 -26.93 10.93
CA LYS A 160 -3.69 -25.65 10.75
C LYS A 160 -4.60 -24.68 10.01
N GLY A 161 -4.98 -23.58 10.65
CA GLY A 161 -5.87 -22.59 10.05
C GLY A 161 -5.26 -21.21 10.07
N ARG A 162 -5.43 -20.44 8.99
CA ARG A 162 -5.02 -19.04 8.89
C ARG A 162 -6.17 -18.17 8.41
N LEU A 163 -6.55 -17.18 9.20
CA LEU A 163 -7.48 -16.11 8.80
C LEU A 163 -6.68 -14.84 8.54
N VAL A 164 -6.77 -14.28 7.33
CA VAL A 164 -6.11 -13.03 6.93
C VAL A 164 -7.16 -11.96 6.70
N VAL A 165 -7.09 -10.87 7.48
CA VAL A 165 -7.96 -9.70 7.34
C VAL A 165 -7.16 -8.55 6.72
N VAL A 166 -7.59 -8.06 5.56
CA VAL A 166 -6.85 -7.06 4.78
C VAL A 166 -7.62 -5.73 4.76
N GLY A 167 -7.00 -4.68 5.30
CA GLY A 167 -7.56 -3.33 5.30
C GLY A 167 -8.84 -3.17 6.12
N SER A 168 -9.54 -2.04 5.93
CA SER A 168 -10.67 -1.60 6.77
C SER A 168 -12.06 -1.82 6.17
N LYS A 169 -12.15 -2.55 5.05
CA LYS A 169 -13.42 -2.83 4.36
C LYS A 169 -14.18 -4.07 4.85
N PRO A 170 -13.53 -5.15 5.34
CA PRO A 170 -14.25 -6.30 5.87
C PRO A 170 -15.19 -5.95 7.03
N VAL A 171 -16.29 -6.66 7.15
CA VAL A 171 -17.16 -6.64 8.33
C VAL A 171 -17.22 -8.05 8.90
N ILE A 172 -16.58 -8.27 10.05
CA ILE A 172 -16.52 -9.59 10.68
C ILE A 172 -17.18 -9.50 12.05
N GLN A 173 -18.32 -10.17 12.21
CA GLN A 173 -19.06 -10.19 13.46
C GLN A 173 -19.41 -11.62 13.84
N MET A 174 -18.85 -12.09 14.95
CA MET A 174 -19.03 -13.46 15.41
C MET A 174 -19.46 -13.47 16.88
N ARG A 175 -20.02 -14.60 17.32
CA ARG A 175 -20.37 -14.78 18.72
C ARG A 175 -19.13 -15.18 19.52
N THR A 176 -18.37 -16.14 19.01
CA THR A 176 -17.15 -16.63 19.67
C THR A 176 -15.98 -16.70 18.70
N LEU A 177 -14.78 -16.51 19.23
CA LEU A 177 -13.52 -16.72 18.54
C LEU A 177 -12.68 -17.73 19.33
N THR A 178 -12.15 -18.75 18.64
CA THR A 178 -11.17 -19.68 19.20
C THR A 178 -9.99 -19.83 18.25
N VAL A 179 -8.77 -19.66 18.78
CA VAL A 179 -7.52 -19.85 18.03
C VAL A 179 -6.75 -21.01 18.67
N GLY A 180 -6.59 -22.11 17.93
CA GLY A 180 -6.01 -23.37 18.42
C GLY A 180 -6.98 -24.18 19.29
N ASP A 181 -8.04 -24.76 18.73
CA ASP A 181 -9.17 -25.26 19.53
C ASP A 181 -8.95 -26.61 20.27
N GLN A 182 -8.02 -27.44 19.83
CA GLN A 182 -7.81 -28.83 20.27
C GLN A 182 -6.33 -29.21 20.15
N ALA A 183 -5.92 -30.27 20.85
CA ALA A 183 -4.55 -30.75 20.80
C ALA A 183 -4.04 -30.97 19.36
N GLY A 184 -2.86 -30.45 19.07
CA GLY A 184 -2.22 -30.42 17.76
C GLY A 184 -2.66 -29.28 16.84
N ALA A 185 -3.66 -28.48 17.23
CA ALA A 185 -4.15 -27.38 16.42
C ALA A 185 -3.15 -26.22 16.35
N LYS A 186 -3.09 -25.59 15.18
CA LYS A 186 -2.32 -24.37 14.94
C LYS A 186 -3.22 -23.32 14.31
N GLY A 187 -3.50 -22.24 15.03
CA GLY A 187 -4.29 -21.14 14.53
C GLY A 187 -3.45 -19.89 14.32
N THR A 188 -3.54 -19.29 13.14
CA THR A 188 -2.90 -18.01 12.82
C THR A 188 -3.97 -16.97 12.50
N LEU A 189 -4.02 -15.91 13.29
CA LEU A 189 -4.84 -14.73 12.99
C LEU A 189 -3.93 -13.63 12.45
N GLU A 190 -4.19 -13.18 11.23
CA GLU A 190 -3.37 -12.19 10.56
C GLU A 190 -4.16 -10.94 10.19
N PHE A 191 -3.55 -9.78 10.44
CA PHE A 191 -4.04 -8.49 10.03
C PHE A 191 -3.02 -7.81 9.11
N GLN A 192 -3.47 -7.48 7.89
CA GLN A 192 -2.71 -6.68 6.94
C GLN A 192 -3.23 -5.24 6.98
N ILE A 193 -2.52 -4.39 7.72
CA ILE A 193 -2.92 -3.04 8.09
C ILE A 193 -2.64 -2.06 6.95
N GLY A 194 -3.65 -1.32 6.52
CA GLY A 194 -3.51 -0.23 5.55
C GLY A 194 -3.53 1.16 6.19
N PRO A 195 -3.51 2.24 5.39
CA PRO A 195 -3.54 3.63 5.89
C PRO A 195 -4.77 3.97 6.74
N ALA A 196 -5.91 3.33 6.44
CA ALA A 196 -7.12 3.47 7.24
C ALA A 196 -7.15 2.55 8.49
N GLY A 197 -6.09 1.77 8.74
CA GLY A 197 -6.05 0.70 9.72
C GLY A 197 -6.51 -0.64 9.15
N VAL A 198 -7.14 -1.45 9.98
CA VAL A 198 -7.72 -2.75 9.63
C VAL A 198 -9.10 -2.89 10.27
N SER A 199 -9.96 -3.70 9.67
CA SER A 199 -11.25 -4.04 10.28
C SER A 199 -11.06 -4.97 11.47
N PRO A 200 -11.65 -4.66 12.64
CA PRO A 200 -11.59 -5.57 13.76
C PRO A 200 -12.47 -6.80 13.54
N VAL A 201 -12.09 -7.91 14.17
CA VAL A 201 -12.99 -9.05 14.37
C VAL A 201 -13.88 -8.75 15.59
N ARG A 202 -15.17 -8.51 15.38
CA ARG A 202 -16.10 -8.18 16.46
C ARG A 202 -16.66 -9.43 17.12
N ILE A 203 -16.53 -9.52 18.44
CA ILE A 203 -16.93 -10.69 19.22
C ILE A 203 -17.89 -10.31 20.33
N SER A 204 -19.03 -11.02 20.41
CA SER A 204 -20.12 -10.68 21.34
C SER A 204 -20.28 -11.59 22.56
N ASN A 205 -19.52 -12.68 22.68
CA ASN A 205 -19.70 -13.64 23.79
C ASN A 205 -18.39 -14.11 24.45
N SER A 206 -17.41 -14.63 23.70
CA SER A 206 -16.13 -15.06 24.29
C SER A 206 -15.02 -15.17 23.26
N VAL A 207 -13.79 -14.91 23.73
CA VAL A 207 -12.55 -15.16 22.99
C VAL A 207 -11.69 -16.13 23.79
N THR A 208 -11.19 -17.16 23.12
CA THR A 208 -10.30 -18.17 23.68
C THR A 208 -9.08 -18.34 22.78
N ILE A 209 -7.90 -18.11 23.33
CA ILE A 209 -6.64 -18.17 22.59
C ILE A 209 -5.76 -19.17 23.31
N ASP A 210 -5.21 -20.12 22.56
CA ASP A 210 -4.32 -21.16 23.08
C ASP A 210 -4.86 -21.88 24.35
N PRO A 211 -6.08 -22.44 24.29
CA PRO A 211 -6.74 -23.03 25.48
C PRO A 211 -5.98 -24.20 26.11
N LEU A 212 -5.06 -24.85 25.39
CA LEU A 212 -4.35 -26.05 25.85
C LEU A 212 -2.84 -25.82 26.04
N GLY A 213 -2.36 -24.58 25.93
CA GLY A 213 -0.94 -24.27 26.12
C GLY A 213 -0.06 -25.02 25.11
N ALA A 214 0.92 -25.75 25.62
CA ALA A 214 1.91 -26.48 24.80
C ALA A 214 1.32 -27.51 23.81
N ASP A 215 0.07 -27.93 23.98
CA ASP A 215 -0.60 -28.84 23.04
C ASP A 215 -1.24 -28.11 21.85
N THR A 216 -1.29 -26.78 21.86
CA THR A 216 -1.82 -25.93 20.80
C THR A 216 -0.78 -24.89 20.36
N THR A 217 -1.06 -24.18 19.28
CA THR A 217 -0.27 -23.01 18.89
C THR A 217 -1.21 -21.93 18.36
N ALA A 218 -1.14 -20.73 18.91
CA ALA A 218 -1.86 -19.55 18.48
C ALA A 218 -0.87 -18.44 18.08
N GLU A 219 -0.91 -18.03 16.82
CA GLU A 219 -0.03 -17.00 16.27
C GLU A 219 -0.84 -15.76 15.85
N LEU A 220 -0.32 -14.59 16.21
CA LEU A 220 -0.75 -13.31 15.70
C LEU A 220 0.26 -12.82 14.66
N VAL A 221 -0.21 -12.48 13.47
CA VAL A 221 0.64 -11.89 12.43
C VAL A 221 0.13 -10.51 12.09
N ILE A 222 1.01 -9.52 12.19
CA ILE A 222 0.73 -8.12 11.86
C ILE A 222 1.65 -7.72 10.71
N ALA A 223 1.05 -7.48 9.55
CA ALA A 223 1.76 -7.05 8.35
C ALA A 223 1.17 -5.74 7.83
N ALA A 224 1.88 -5.07 6.93
CA ALA A 224 1.41 -3.87 6.27
C ALA A 224 0.86 -4.19 4.88
N ALA A 225 -0.34 -3.71 4.56
CA ALA A 225 -0.88 -3.66 3.19
C ALA A 225 -0.61 -2.30 2.51
N GLY A 226 -0.06 -1.34 3.25
CA GLY A 226 0.26 0.02 2.83
C GLY A 226 0.97 0.76 3.96
N SER A 227 0.93 2.10 3.98
CA SER A 227 1.49 2.87 5.09
C SER A 227 0.70 2.60 6.38
N PRO A 228 1.32 2.08 7.46
CA PRO A 228 0.62 1.85 8.71
C PRO A 228 0.17 3.19 9.35
N PRO A 229 -0.97 3.22 10.07
CA PRO A 229 -1.54 4.46 10.59
C PRO A 229 -0.88 4.89 11.91
N THR A 230 -0.80 6.20 12.16
CA THR A 230 -0.21 6.79 13.38
C THR A 230 -1.22 6.92 14.53
N ARG A 231 -1.97 5.84 14.80
CA ARG A 231 -3.01 5.77 15.83
C ARG A 231 -3.16 4.35 16.35
N ASP A 232 -3.83 4.21 17.48
CA ASP A 232 -4.19 2.91 18.03
C ASP A 232 -5.08 2.12 17.06
N ILE A 233 -4.93 0.80 17.07
CA ILE A 233 -5.63 -0.11 16.17
C ILE A 233 -6.26 -1.22 16.99
N VAL A 234 -7.59 -1.33 16.94
CA VAL A 234 -8.30 -2.46 17.53
C VAL A 234 -8.31 -3.60 16.51
N LEU A 235 -7.81 -4.77 16.91
CA LEU A 235 -7.73 -5.98 16.08
C LEU A 235 -8.90 -6.93 16.36
N VAL A 236 -9.24 -7.11 17.63
CA VAL A 236 -10.40 -7.87 18.09
C VAL A 236 -11.19 -6.98 19.04
N ASP A 237 -12.41 -6.65 18.64
CA ASP A 237 -13.31 -5.69 19.31
C ASP A 237 -14.40 -6.47 20.07
N LEU A 238 -14.47 -6.29 21.38
CA LEU A 238 -15.32 -7.08 22.26
C LEU A 238 -16.54 -6.29 22.71
N ALA A 239 -17.70 -6.96 22.75
CA ALA A 239 -18.84 -6.43 23.49
C ALA A 239 -18.50 -6.25 24.98
N ALA A 240 -19.19 -5.30 25.63
CA ALA A 240 -19.05 -5.09 27.07
C ALA A 240 -19.21 -6.42 27.83
N ASP A 241 -18.39 -6.59 28.88
CA ASP A 241 -18.36 -7.78 29.75
C ASP A 241 -17.83 -9.08 29.12
N VAL A 242 -17.41 -9.08 27.85
CA VAL A 242 -16.73 -10.23 27.25
C VAL A 242 -15.29 -10.30 27.74
N ALA A 243 -14.86 -11.50 28.14
CA ALA A 243 -13.49 -11.76 28.58
C ALA A 243 -12.68 -12.50 27.51
N ILE A 244 -11.40 -12.16 27.43
CA ILE A 244 -10.39 -12.96 26.74
C ILE A 244 -9.85 -14.00 27.73
N THR A 245 -9.80 -15.25 27.29
CA THR A 245 -9.08 -16.32 28.01
C THR A 245 -7.87 -16.75 27.19
N GLY A 246 -6.68 -16.62 27.77
CA GLY A 246 -5.40 -16.95 27.12
C GLY A 246 -4.77 -15.78 26.36
N VAL A 247 -3.64 -16.05 25.70
CA VAL A 247 -2.84 -15.09 24.92
C VAL A 247 -2.29 -15.81 23.69
N PHE A 248 -1.85 -15.08 22.67
CA PHE A 248 -1.11 -15.68 21.57
C PHE A 248 0.27 -16.15 22.06
N ASP A 249 0.81 -17.21 21.45
CA ASP A 249 2.19 -17.65 21.68
C ASP A 249 3.16 -16.64 21.09
N THR A 250 2.90 -16.23 19.84
CA THR A 250 3.77 -15.30 19.12
C THR A 250 3.03 -14.19 18.40
N VAL A 251 3.71 -13.05 18.26
CA VAL A 251 3.34 -11.92 17.41
C VAL A 251 4.52 -11.66 16.48
N ASN A 252 4.33 -11.85 15.17
CA ASN A 252 5.39 -11.79 14.16
C ASN A 252 6.62 -12.67 14.52
N GLY A 253 6.38 -13.84 15.11
CA GLY A 253 7.41 -14.80 15.52
C GLY A 253 8.12 -14.50 16.86
N ALA A 254 7.88 -13.34 17.48
CA ALA A 254 8.36 -13.00 18.83
C ALA A 254 7.28 -13.32 19.89
N ALA A 255 7.62 -13.42 21.17
CA ALA A 255 6.64 -13.72 22.23
C ALA A 255 5.55 -12.63 22.32
N ALA A 256 4.26 -13.02 22.30
CA ALA A 256 3.12 -12.09 22.33
C ALA A 256 2.63 -11.75 23.73
N THR A 257 3.55 -11.35 24.62
CA THR A 257 3.20 -10.86 25.96
C THR A 257 2.51 -9.49 25.91
N GLU A 258 1.70 -9.15 26.91
CA GLU A 258 1.19 -7.78 27.10
C GLU A 258 2.36 -6.76 27.06
N GLY A 259 2.21 -5.71 26.27
CA GLY A 259 3.25 -4.70 26.03
C GLY A 259 4.34 -5.12 25.04
N ALA A 260 4.20 -6.25 24.34
CA ALA A 260 5.14 -6.64 23.30
C ALA A 260 5.19 -5.60 22.18
N VAL A 261 6.40 -5.21 21.79
CA VAL A 261 6.62 -4.23 20.72
C VAL A 261 6.36 -4.88 19.37
N VAL A 262 5.44 -4.29 18.60
CA VAL A 262 5.09 -4.69 17.24
C VAL A 262 5.55 -3.61 16.28
N VAL A 263 6.48 -3.94 15.40
CA VAL A 263 6.95 -3.06 14.33
C VAL A 263 6.25 -3.44 13.03
N VAL A 264 5.61 -2.46 12.39
CA VAL A 264 4.91 -2.63 11.13
C VAL A 264 5.52 -1.68 10.11
N THR A 265 5.99 -2.22 8.99
CA THR A 265 6.65 -1.45 7.92
C THR A 265 5.93 -1.64 6.60
N GLY A 266 5.54 -0.54 5.96
CA GLY A 266 4.92 -0.56 4.63
C GLY A 266 4.71 0.84 4.08
N GLY A 267 4.60 0.98 2.76
CA GLY A 267 4.30 2.26 2.09
C GLY A 267 5.16 3.43 2.53
N GLY A 268 6.48 3.23 2.68
CA GLY A 268 7.42 4.27 3.10
C GLY A 268 7.37 4.67 4.59
N ARG A 269 6.62 3.94 5.43
CA ARG A 269 6.50 4.24 6.86
C ARG A 269 6.69 3.00 7.71
N GLN A 270 7.43 3.15 8.80
CA GLN A 270 7.52 2.18 9.88
C GLN A 270 6.81 2.76 11.11
N CYS A 271 5.82 2.04 11.63
CA CYS A 271 5.18 2.35 12.91
C CYS A 271 5.58 1.32 13.96
N THR A 272 5.71 1.78 15.20
CA THR A 272 5.94 0.97 16.39
C THR A 272 4.70 1.04 17.27
N TYR A 273 4.23 -0.12 17.70
CA TYR A 273 3.07 -0.26 18.58
C TYR A 273 3.40 -1.17 19.76
N ASP A 274 2.60 -1.08 20.82
CA ASP A 274 2.56 -2.07 21.89
C ASP A 274 1.30 -2.93 21.77
N LEU A 275 1.45 -4.25 21.80
CA LEU A 275 0.33 -5.17 21.87
C LEU A 275 -0.33 -5.12 23.26
N THR A 276 -1.64 -5.00 23.30
CA THR A 276 -2.44 -5.10 24.54
C THR A 276 -3.62 -6.05 24.35
N TYR A 277 -3.93 -6.83 25.39
CA TYR A 277 -5.14 -7.65 25.54
C TYR A 277 -6.20 -6.95 26.41
N LYS A 278 -6.02 -5.64 26.65
CA LYS A 278 -6.94 -4.76 27.39
C LYS A 278 -7.10 -3.41 26.70
N GLY A 279 -7.05 -3.40 25.37
CA GLY A 279 -7.18 -2.18 24.57
C GLY A 279 -8.62 -1.64 24.50
N GLY A 280 -8.76 -0.45 23.93
CA GLY A 280 -10.08 0.12 23.57
C GLY A 280 -10.96 0.51 24.76
N THR A 281 -12.27 0.27 24.64
CA THR A 281 -13.24 0.54 25.73
C THR A 281 -13.46 -0.66 26.66
N GLY A 282 -12.69 -1.75 26.48
CA GLY A 282 -12.89 -3.02 27.18
C GLY A 282 -11.63 -3.88 27.29
N ASN A 283 -11.80 -5.21 27.22
CA ASN A 283 -10.70 -6.18 27.19
C ASN A 283 -10.29 -6.49 25.73
N ASP A 284 -10.16 -5.48 24.86
CA ASP A 284 -9.94 -5.70 23.43
C ASP A 284 -8.50 -6.15 23.15
N ILE A 285 -8.27 -6.80 22.00
CA ILE A 285 -6.91 -7.01 21.48
C ILE A 285 -6.59 -5.84 20.56
N ALA A 286 -5.59 -5.06 20.92
CA ALA A 286 -5.24 -3.85 20.20
C ALA A 286 -3.72 -3.64 20.09
N LEU A 287 -3.35 -2.74 19.20
CA LEU A 287 -2.02 -2.18 19.04
C LEU A 287 -2.08 -0.71 19.48
N LEU A 288 -1.36 -0.35 20.53
CA LEU A 288 -1.26 1.03 21.01
C LEU A 288 -0.10 1.72 20.29
N TYR A 289 -0.38 2.81 19.59
CA TYR A 289 0.62 3.51 18.80
C TYR A 289 1.65 4.19 19.70
N GLN A 290 2.93 3.95 19.42
CA GLN A 290 4.04 4.56 20.14
C GLN A 290 4.73 5.63 19.30
N SER A 291 5.16 5.27 18.09
CA SER A 291 5.93 6.15 17.23
C SER A 291 5.89 5.70 15.78
N SER A 292 6.26 6.61 14.87
CA SER A 292 6.50 6.31 13.47
C SER A 292 7.81 6.93 13.02
N LYS A 293 8.38 6.38 11.95
CA LYS A 293 9.43 7.03 11.19
C LYS A 293 9.19 6.77 9.72
N GLN A 294 9.57 7.71 8.87
CA GLN A 294 9.68 7.43 7.45
C GLN A 294 10.82 6.45 7.25
N VAL A 295 10.58 5.48 6.38
CA VAL A 295 11.61 4.56 5.90
C VAL A 295 11.54 4.58 4.39
N PRO A 296 12.68 4.46 3.70
CA PRO A 296 12.64 4.27 2.27
C PRO A 296 11.80 3.03 1.95
N LEU A 297 11.04 3.08 0.85
CA LEU A 297 10.38 1.88 0.31
C LEU A 297 11.42 0.80 0.04
N PHE A 298 12.58 1.22 -0.45
CA PHE A 298 13.71 0.37 -0.72
C PHE A 298 15.01 1.16 -0.51
N ALA A 299 15.99 0.55 0.16
CA ALA A 299 17.34 1.08 0.24
C ALA A 299 18.35 -0.06 0.19
N ASP A 300 19.43 0.15 -0.55
CA ASP A 300 20.57 -0.76 -0.62
C ASP A 300 21.86 0.05 -0.66
N GLU A 301 22.70 -0.14 0.35
CA GLU A 301 24.03 0.46 0.48
C GLU A 301 25.11 -0.43 -0.18
N PHE A 302 24.74 -1.60 -0.69
CA PHE A 302 25.61 -2.54 -1.39
C PHE A 302 26.84 -3.01 -0.59
N GLU A 303 26.77 -2.97 0.73
CA GLU A 303 27.86 -3.36 1.65
C GLU A 303 28.05 -4.88 1.78
N SER A 304 26.99 -5.65 1.47
CA SER A 304 27.03 -7.12 1.51
C SER A 304 27.37 -7.67 0.13
N ALA A 305 28.34 -8.58 0.08
CA ALA A 305 28.71 -9.26 -1.16
C ALA A 305 27.54 -10.12 -1.67
N HIS A 306 27.06 -9.85 -2.89
CA HIS A 306 25.93 -10.54 -3.50
C HIS A 306 26.03 -10.52 -5.03
N ASP A 307 25.84 -11.67 -5.69
CA ASP A 307 25.82 -11.77 -7.15
C ASP A 307 24.39 -11.97 -7.67
N TYR A 308 23.76 -10.91 -8.20
CA TYR A 308 22.36 -10.93 -8.64
C TYR A 308 22.13 -11.73 -9.94
N VAL A 309 23.20 -12.25 -10.58
CA VAL A 309 23.08 -13.15 -11.74
C VAL A 309 23.04 -14.61 -11.28
N LEU A 310 23.78 -14.95 -10.23
CA LEU A 310 23.97 -16.32 -9.75
C LEU A 310 23.13 -16.68 -8.54
N GLU A 311 22.78 -15.68 -7.73
CA GLU A 311 22.04 -15.82 -6.49
C GLU A 311 20.59 -15.34 -6.66
N ASP A 312 19.86 -15.15 -5.56
CA ASP A 312 18.56 -14.51 -5.62
C ASP A 312 18.69 -12.99 -5.86
N LEU A 313 17.56 -12.29 -5.86
CA LEU A 313 17.53 -10.86 -6.16
C LEU A 313 17.65 -9.98 -4.90
N ASP A 314 17.87 -10.53 -3.70
CA ASP A 314 18.01 -9.81 -2.42
C ASP A 314 17.01 -8.63 -2.24
N GLY A 315 15.73 -8.91 -2.47
CA GLY A 315 14.67 -7.92 -2.34
C GLY A 315 14.39 -7.06 -3.58
N TYR A 316 15.18 -7.14 -4.65
CA TYR A 316 14.82 -6.59 -5.96
C TYR A 316 13.68 -7.40 -6.64
N ASP A 317 12.90 -6.74 -7.51
CA ASP A 317 11.75 -7.37 -8.17
C ASP A 317 12.09 -7.95 -9.55
N GLY A 318 13.26 -7.61 -10.10
CA GLY A 318 13.72 -8.20 -11.35
C GLY A 318 14.96 -7.55 -11.95
N VAL A 319 15.45 -8.19 -13.00
CA VAL A 319 16.52 -7.70 -13.88
C VAL A 319 15.99 -7.68 -15.31
N LEU A 320 16.22 -6.57 -16.03
CA LEU A 320 15.94 -6.47 -17.47
C LEU A 320 17.22 -6.70 -18.27
N ASP A 321 17.03 -7.18 -19.49
CA ASP A 321 18.07 -7.32 -20.51
C ASP A 321 19.31 -8.10 -20.03
N VAL A 322 19.07 -9.23 -19.37
CA VAL A 322 20.11 -10.09 -18.78
C VAL A 322 21.14 -10.59 -19.78
N GLU A 323 20.81 -10.66 -21.07
CA GLU A 323 21.70 -11.15 -22.13
C GLU A 323 22.89 -10.22 -22.40
N HIS A 324 22.76 -8.94 -22.06
CA HIS A 324 23.82 -7.93 -22.23
C HIS A 324 24.59 -7.65 -20.93
N ILE A 325 24.29 -8.36 -19.83
CA ILE A 325 24.99 -8.25 -18.55
C ILE A 325 26.20 -9.17 -18.53
N LEU A 326 27.39 -8.59 -18.35
CA LEU A 326 28.62 -9.34 -18.10
C LEU A 326 28.88 -9.55 -16.61
N ALA A 327 28.46 -8.60 -15.78
CA ALA A 327 28.47 -8.71 -14.32
C ALA A 327 27.40 -7.80 -13.71
N LEU A 328 26.69 -8.30 -12.69
CA LEU A 328 25.76 -7.55 -11.86
C LEU A 328 25.89 -8.05 -10.42
N ASN A 329 26.66 -7.34 -9.59
CA ASN A 329 26.93 -7.76 -8.22
C ASN A 329 27.18 -6.58 -7.28
N ALA A 330 26.78 -6.73 -6.02
CA ALA A 330 27.11 -5.82 -4.93
C ALA A 330 28.34 -6.33 -4.19
N SER A 331 29.29 -5.46 -3.86
CA SER A 331 30.47 -5.78 -3.01
C SER A 331 31.37 -6.95 -3.44
N VAL A 332 31.18 -7.54 -4.62
CA VAL A 332 32.05 -8.61 -5.16
C VAL A 332 33.14 -8.02 -6.05
N SER A 333 32.75 -7.39 -7.16
CA SER A 333 33.69 -6.73 -8.08
C SER A 333 34.22 -5.41 -7.52
N ARG A 334 33.42 -4.74 -6.68
CA ARG A 334 33.73 -3.43 -6.06
C ARG A 334 33.18 -3.40 -4.63
N PRO A 335 34.03 -3.46 -3.59
CA PRO A 335 33.58 -3.38 -2.20
C PRO A 335 32.78 -2.09 -1.94
N GLY A 336 31.63 -2.21 -1.25
CA GLY A 336 30.73 -1.11 -0.93
C GLY A 336 29.99 -0.51 -2.12
N ALA A 337 29.81 -1.25 -3.23
CA ALA A 337 29.13 -0.73 -4.41
C ALA A 337 28.43 -1.83 -5.22
N LEU A 338 27.33 -1.47 -5.88
CA LEU A 338 26.74 -2.23 -6.98
C LEU A 338 27.57 -2.01 -8.24
N TYR A 339 28.13 -3.06 -8.79
CA TYR A 339 28.86 -3.06 -10.06
C TYR A 339 27.96 -3.63 -11.17
N ILE A 340 27.71 -2.81 -12.20
CA ILE A 340 27.01 -3.24 -13.41
C ILE A 340 27.96 -3.10 -14.59
N GLN A 341 28.27 -4.21 -15.25
CA GLN A 341 29.06 -4.25 -16.47
C GLN A 341 28.23 -4.81 -17.61
N THR A 342 28.19 -4.08 -18.71
CA THR A 342 27.38 -4.43 -19.87
C THR A 342 28.17 -4.39 -21.18
N GLN A 343 27.66 -5.08 -22.18
CA GLN A 343 28.17 -5.07 -23.54
C GLN A 343 27.00 -5.17 -24.52
N GLY A 344 26.92 -4.27 -25.50
CA GLY A 344 25.86 -4.31 -26.54
C GLY A 344 24.47 -3.84 -26.10
N GLY A 345 24.24 -3.63 -24.80
CA GLY A 345 22.95 -3.17 -24.28
C GLY A 345 22.61 -1.76 -24.80
N ALA A 346 21.43 -1.61 -25.41
CA ALA A 346 21.03 -0.37 -26.06
C ALA A 346 19.95 0.37 -25.26
N TRP A 347 20.07 1.70 -25.12
CA TRP A 347 18.99 2.56 -24.60
C TRP A 347 17.99 3.00 -25.68
N GLN A 348 18.05 2.43 -26.88
CA GLN A 348 17.07 2.67 -27.95
C GLN A 348 16.76 1.37 -28.71
N PRO A 349 15.49 0.91 -28.74
CA PRO A 349 14.31 1.51 -28.10
C PRO A 349 14.35 1.47 -26.57
N GLY A 350 15.32 0.73 -26.00
CA GLY A 350 15.64 0.74 -24.58
C GLY A 350 14.69 -0.10 -23.72
N PRO A 351 14.83 0.03 -22.39
CA PRO A 351 16.08 0.42 -21.74
C PRO A 351 16.99 -0.81 -21.67
N GLY A 352 18.30 -0.62 -21.85
CA GLY A 352 19.28 -1.70 -21.67
C GLY A 352 19.27 -2.29 -20.24
N PRO A 353 20.31 -3.02 -19.85
CA PRO A 353 20.30 -3.75 -18.58
C PRO A 353 19.94 -2.92 -17.36
N MET A 354 19.03 -3.44 -16.54
CA MET A 354 18.44 -2.74 -15.40
C MET A 354 18.17 -3.67 -14.23
N LEU A 355 18.62 -3.33 -13.03
CA LEU A 355 18.18 -3.95 -11.77
C LEU A 355 17.10 -3.04 -11.13
N TYR A 356 15.91 -3.58 -10.82
CA TYR A 356 14.75 -2.73 -10.49
C TYR A 356 13.87 -3.21 -9.33
N LYS A 357 13.11 -2.25 -8.80
CA LYS A 357 11.95 -2.43 -7.92
C LYS A 357 10.67 -1.99 -8.61
N LEU A 358 9.55 -2.64 -8.30
CA LEU A 358 8.21 -2.19 -8.64
C LEU A 358 7.77 -1.14 -7.63
N VAL A 359 7.54 0.07 -8.11
CA VAL A 359 7.16 1.23 -7.29
C VAL A 359 5.80 1.74 -7.75
N THR A 360 4.86 1.88 -6.82
CA THR A 360 3.50 2.31 -7.12
C THR A 360 3.24 3.72 -6.60
N GLY A 361 2.87 4.63 -7.50
CA GLY A 361 2.56 6.02 -7.16
C GLY A 361 3.77 6.94 -7.29
N ASP A 362 3.78 8.00 -6.49
CA ASP A 362 4.84 8.99 -6.43
C ASP A 362 6.06 8.41 -5.71
N PHE A 363 7.26 8.84 -6.12
CA PHE A 363 8.50 8.39 -5.51
C PHE A 363 9.62 9.41 -5.70
N ILE A 364 10.66 9.28 -4.88
CA ILE A 364 11.95 9.94 -5.04
C ILE A 364 13.00 8.84 -5.04
N ALA A 365 13.64 8.61 -6.18
CA ALA A 365 14.76 7.68 -6.29
C ALA A 365 16.08 8.47 -6.30
N THR A 366 17.03 8.11 -5.44
CA THR A 366 18.37 8.69 -5.37
C THR A 366 19.44 7.61 -5.44
N VAL A 367 20.59 7.93 -6.01
CA VAL A 367 21.77 7.06 -6.00
C VAL A 367 23.03 7.91 -6.17
N LYS A 368 24.17 7.39 -5.72
CA LYS A 368 25.50 7.92 -6.03
C LYS A 368 26.20 7.07 -7.09
N VAL A 369 26.76 7.71 -8.10
CA VAL A 369 27.69 7.08 -9.03
C VAL A 369 29.10 7.19 -8.44
N VAL A 370 29.73 6.05 -8.11
CA VAL A 370 31.04 6.01 -7.43
C VAL A 370 32.19 5.60 -8.35
N ASP A 371 31.90 4.93 -9.46
CA ASP A 371 32.88 4.65 -10.50
C ASP A 371 32.20 4.52 -11.87
N PHE A 372 32.95 4.77 -12.94
CA PHE A 372 32.46 4.77 -14.30
C PHE A 372 33.58 4.43 -15.29
N ALA A 373 33.28 3.61 -16.30
CA ALA A 373 34.29 3.22 -17.28
C ALA A 373 34.67 4.37 -18.22
N GLY A 374 35.97 4.69 -18.27
CA GLY A 374 36.56 5.65 -19.18
C GLY A 374 36.97 6.96 -18.52
N THR A 375 37.77 7.74 -19.25
CA THR A 375 38.23 9.08 -18.84
C THR A 375 38.15 10.04 -20.03
N LEU A 376 38.44 11.32 -19.80
CA LEU A 376 38.48 12.31 -20.88
C LEU A 376 39.48 11.92 -22.00
N ASP A 377 40.63 11.34 -21.63
CA ASP A 377 41.70 10.90 -22.54
C ASP A 377 41.47 9.50 -23.13
N GLN A 378 40.77 8.62 -22.40
CA GLN A 378 40.50 7.24 -22.79
C GLN A 378 39.00 6.94 -22.62
N ARG A 379 38.22 7.41 -23.59
CA ARG A 379 36.76 7.32 -23.52
C ARG A 379 36.28 5.91 -23.85
N VAL A 380 35.37 5.40 -23.03
CA VAL A 380 34.49 4.30 -23.43
C VAL A 380 33.27 4.94 -24.07
N PHE A 381 33.25 4.92 -25.40
CA PHE A 381 32.14 5.51 -26.14
C PHE A 381 30.84 4.80 -25.76
N HIS A 382 29.78 5.60 -25.69
CA HIS A 382 28.43 5.10 -25.47
C HIS A 382 28.18 4.42 -24.12
N ASN A 383 29.14 4.39 -23.17
CA ASN A 383 28.84 3.98 -21.80
C ASN A 383 27.87 5.00 -21.16
N ASP A 384 26.75 4.52 -20.63
CA ASP A 384 25.66 5.29 -20.07
C ASP A 384 25.14 4.60 -18.81
N CYS A 385 24.78 5.36 -17.79
CA CYS A 385 24.23 4.79 -16.55
C CYS A 385 23.34 5.79 -15.82
N GLY A 386 22.50 5.32 -14.89
CA GLY A 386 21.66 6.22 -14.09
C GLY A 386 20.43 5.58 -13.49
N ILE A 387 19.43 6.41 -13.19
CA ILE A 387 18.13 5.98 -12.66
C ILE A 387 17.10 6.00 -13.78
N LEU A 388 16.30 4.94 -13.89
CA LEU A 388 15.24 4.81 -14.88
C LEU A 388 13.92 4.39 -14.24
N ALA A 389 12.81 4.92 -14.78
CA ALA A 389 11.44 4.54 -14.44
C ALA A 389 10.70 4.10 -15.72
N ARG A 390 10.30 2.83 -15.78
CA ARG A 390 9.73 2.16 -16.97
C ARG A 390 8.33 1.61 -16.70
N ASP A 391 7.47 1.67 -17.71
CA ASP A 391 6.21 0.92 -17.74
C ASP A 391 6.48 -0.60 -17.79
N PRO A 392 6.03 -1.40 -16.79
CA PRO A 392 6.25 -2.85 -16.79
C PRO A 392 5.55 -3.60 -17.93
N ASN A 393 4.46 -3.05 -18.49
CA ASN A 393 3.49 -3.80 -19.31
C ASN A 393 3.30 -3.27 -20.74
N GLY A 394 4.11 -2.30 -21.17
CA GLY A 394 4.01 -1.71 -22.50
C GLY A 394 4.46 -2.67 -23.61
N ALA A 395 3.61 -2.90 -24.63
CA ALA A 395 4.03 -3.54 -25.88
C ALA A 395 5.05 -2.70 -26.67
N ALA A 396 5.08 -1.40 -26.39
CA ALA A 396 6.10 -0.45 -26.83
C ALA A 396 6.76 0.15 -25.59
N GLU A 397 8.04 0.52 -25.71
CA GLU A 397 8.83 1.04 -24.61
C GLU A 397 8.37 2.44 -24.20
N ASN A 398 8.09 2.58 -22.91
CA ASN A 398 7.71 3.82 -22.27
C ASN A 398 8.50 3.98 -20.97
N TRP A 399 9.38 4.98 -20.93
CA TRP A 399 10.22 5.21 -19.75
C TRP A 399 10.73 6.65 -19.64
N VAL A 400 11.15 7.07 -18.45
CA VAL A 400 11.86 8.32 -18.15
C VAL A 400 13.14 7.99 -17.40
N SER A 401 14.22 8.73 -17.66
CA SER A 401 15.48 8.52 -16.97
C SER A 401 16.25 9.82 -16.68
N VAL A 402 17.13 9.75 -15.70
CA VAL A 402 18.21 10.71 -15.43
C VAL A 402 19.52 9.95 -15.45
N ASN A 403 20.46 10.41 -16.27
CA ASN A 403 21.64 9.64 -16.62
C ASN A 403 22.93 10.43 -16.36
N TYR A 404 23.93 9.69 -15.91
CA TYR A 404 25.34 10.06 -15.83
C TYR A 404 26.03 9.63 -17.13
N PHE A 405 26.33 10.60 -17.99
CA PHE A 405 26.81 10.39 -19.35
C PHE A 405 28.01 11.30 -19.70
N PRO A 406 29.13 11.19 -18.95
CA PRO A 406 30.30 12.07 -19.09
C PRO A 406 30.98 11.93 -20.43
N THR A 407 30.80 10.84 -21.17
CA THR A 407 31.35 10.69 -22.51
C THR A 407 30.84 11.77 -23.48
N TRP A 408 29.63 12.32 -23.25
CA TRP A 408 29.02 13.29 -24.17
C TRP A 408 28.50 14.56 -23.51
N THR A 409 27.69 14.45 -22.45
CA THR A 409 26.88 15.59 -21.96
C THR A 409 27.03 15.89 -20.46
N ALA A 410 27.91 15.15 -19.76
CA ALA A 410 27.96 15.03 -18.30
C ALA A 410 26.69 14.39 -17.73
N PHE A 411 25.55 15.07 -17.85
CA PHE A 411 24.23 14.57 -17.47
C PHE A 411 23.25 14.72 -18.63
N ILE A 412 22.22 13.89 -18.63
CA ILE A 412 21.14 13.93 -19.61
C ILE A 412 19.88 13.32 -19.00
N ALA A 413 18.73 13.93 -19.24
CA ALA A 413 17.44 13.28 -19.03
C ALA A 413 16.92 12.73 -20.35
N ARG A 414 16.19 11.63 -20.31
CA ARG A 414 15.56 11.09 -21.51
C ARG A 414 14.15 10.64 -21.20
N ASN A 415 13.31 10.65 -22.21
CA ASN A 415 12.06 9.92 -22.17
C ASN A 415 11.84 9.18 -23.48
N THR A 416 11.16 8.05 -23.38
CA THR A 416 10.71 7.28 -24.54
C THR A 416 9.20 7.12 -24.45
N VAL A 417 8.51 7.41 -25.55
CA VAL A 417 7.07 7.23 -25.72
C VAL A 417 6.86 6.37 -26.95
N ASN A 418 6.28 5.18 -26.78
CA ASN A 418 6.05 4.21 -27.85
C ASN A 418 7.31 3.92 -28.70
N ASN A 419 8.44 3.63 -28.04
CA ASN A 419 9.77 3.44 -28.63
C ASN A 419 10.42 4.70 -29.26
N ASP A 420 9.72 5.84 -29.31
CA ASP A 420 10.30 7.09 -29.80
C ASP A 420 10.98 7.83 -28.65
N ARG A 421 12.30 7.99 -28.77
CA ARG A 421 13.17 8.50 -27.71
C ARG A 421 13.47 9.97 -27.95
N LEU A 422 13.28 10.77 -26.91
CA LEU A 422 13.68 12.17 -26.85
C LEU A 422 14.75 12.39 -25.77
N GLU A 423 15.72 13.23 -26.11
CA GLU A 423 16.80 13.64 -25.21
C GLU A 423 16.54 15.05 -24.69
N LEU A 424 16.62 15.22 -23.38
CA LEU A 424 16.22 16.42 -22.64
C LEU A 424 17.29 16.79 -21.60
N GLY A 425 17.30 18.04 -21.13
CA GLY A 425 18.02 18.40 -19.91
C GLY A 425 19.52 18.24 -19.92
N GLN A 426 20.18 18.23 -21.10
CA GLN A 426 21.63 18.08 -21.18
C GLN A 426 22.35 19.25 -20.49
N THR A 427 23.34 18.95 -19.64
CA THR A 427 24.10 19.99 -18.94
C THR A 427 25.13 20.71 -19.82
N ALA A 428 26.07 19.97 -20.44
CA ALA A 428 27.12 20.56 -21.28
C ALA A 428 27.67 19.51 -22.24
N GLY A 429 27.79 19.81 -23.53
CA GLY A 429 28.33 18.88 -24.51
C GLY A 429 29.86 18.95 -24.64
N ILE A 430 30.54 17.82 -24.83
CA ILE A 430 32.01 17.81 -25.06
C ILE A 430 32.46 18.70 -26.23
N TRP A 431 31.59 18.90 -27.23
CA TRP A 431 31.86 19.73 -28.41
C TRP A 431 31.92 21.23 -28.09
N THR A 432 31.51 21.66 -26.89
CA THR A 432 31.69 23.04 -26.43
C THR A 432 33.07 23.28 -25.83
N GLY A 433 33.90 22.24 -25.71
CA GLY A 433 35.18 22.27 -25.02
C GLY A 433 35.08 22.08 -23.50
N ALA A 434 33.89 21.78 -22.99
CA ALA A 434 33.69 21.47 -21.57
C ALA A 434 34.31 20.11 -21.19
N ASP A 435 34.92 20.05 -20.01
CA ASP A 435 35.32 18.80 -19.38
C ASP A 435 34.11 18.16 -18.69
N THR A 436 33.38 17.36 -19.45
CA THR A 436 32.16 16.68 -19.00
C THR A 436 32.42 15.63 -17.92
N PHE A 437 33.62 15.05 -17.86
CA PHE A 437 34.00 14.14 -16.77
C PHE A 437 34.19 14.90 -15.47
N ALA A 438 34.87 16.05 -15.51
CA ALA A 438 35.02 16.91 -14.32
C ALA A 438 33.67 17.44 -13.82
N ILE A 439 32.77 17.85 -14.71
CA ILE A 439 31.40 18.27 -14.35
C ILE A 439 30.64 17.12 -13.69
N ALA A 440 30.71 15.92 -14.27
CA ALA A 440 30.00 14.77 -13.73
C ALA A 440 30.54 14.34 -12.35
N ALA A 441 31.86 14.40 -12.16
CA ALA A 441 32.50 14.15 -10.86
C ALA A 441 32.12 15.18 -9.78
N GLN A 442 31.76 16.41 -10.15
CA GLN A 442 31.28 17.42 -9.22
C GLN A 442 29.89 17.09 -8.64
N TYR A 443 29.05 16.38 -9.38
CA TYR A 443 27.69 16.04 -8.98
C TYR A 443 27.43 14.52 -9.08
N PRO A 444 28.07 13.70 -8.23
CA PRO A 444 28.00 12.23 -8.36
C PRO A 444 26.62 11.66 -8.00
N TYR A 445 25.73 12.44 -7.38
CA TYR A 445 24.40 11.98 -6.99
C TYR A 445 23.36 12.31 -8.05
N LEU A 446 22.53 11.33 -8.38
CA LEU A 446 21.38 11.47 -9.27
C LEU A 446 20.08 11.37 -8.46
N GLN A 447 19.03 12.06 -8.92
CA GLN A 447 17.68 11.88 -8.40
C GLN A 447 16.65 11.92 -9.52
N LEU A 448 15.68 11.01 -9.44
CA LEU A 448 14.46 11.03 -10.24
C LEU A 448 13.25 11.06 -9.31
N GLU A 449 12.52 12.17 -9.28
CA GLU A 449 11.25 12.29 -8.55
C GLU A 449 10.06 12.20 -9.51
N ARG A 450 9.05 11.42 -9.13
CA ARG A 450 7.73 11.39 -9.77
C ARG A 450 6.69 12.07 -8.88
N LYS A 451 5.91 12.99 -9.45
CA LYS A 451 4.68 13.57 -8.86
C LYS A 451 3.52 13.47 -9.84
N GLY A 452 2.57 12.58 -9.59
CA GLY A 452 1.51 12.24 -10.53
C GLY A 452 2.06 11.76 -11.87
N SER A 453 1.82 12.53 -12.94
CA SER A 453 2.36 12.26 -14.29
C SER A 453 3.72 12.92 -14.55
N LYS A 454 4.21 13.79 -13.67
CA LYS A 454 5.39 14.62 -13.91
C LYS A 454 6.64 14.03 -13.28
N PHE A 455 7.77 14.15 -13.99
CA PHE A 455 9.08 13.69 -13.54
C PHE A 455 10.06 14.86 -13.45
N TYR A 456 10.89 14.84 -12.41
CA TYR A 456 11.85 15.89 -12.06
C TYR A 456 13.24 15.28 -11.92
N PRO A 457 14.08 15.33 -12.98
CA PRO A 457 15.46 14.86 -12.94
C PRO A 457 16.35 15.91 -12.26
N ARG A 458 17.15 15.48 -11.27
CA ARG A 458 18.05 16.35 -10.50
C ARG A 458 19.42 15.70 -10.27
N ILE A 459 20.40 16.53 -9.93
CA ILE A 459 21.77 16.14 -9.59
C ILE A 459 22.21 16.82 -8.30
N SER A 460 23.18 16.25 -7.59
CA SER A 460 23.71 16.84 -6.35
C SER A 460 25.20 16.54 -6.15
N SER A 461 25.90 17.47 -5.50
CA SER A 461 27.30 17.30 -5.07
C SER A 461 27.44 16.61 -3.72
N ASP A 462 26.41 16.67 -2.87
CA ASP A 462 26.43 16.20 -1.48
C ASP A 462 25.36 15.16 -1.16
N GLY A 463 24.45 14.87 -2.09
CA GLY A 463 23.34 13.94 -1.91
C GLY A 463 22.20 14.49 -1.04
N ILE A 464 22.27 15.78 -0.68
CA ILE A 464 21.29 16.48 0.16
C ILE A 464 20.64 17.60 -0.64
N ASN A 465 21.47 18.48 -1.22
CA ASN A 465 21.03 19.64 -1.98
C ASN A 465 20.98 19.29 -3.47
N PHE A 466 19.79 18.97 -3.98
CA PHE A 466 19.58 18.63 -5.38
C PHE A 466 19.21 19.86 -6.21
N VAL A 467 19.92 20.04 -7.33
CA VAL A 467 19.61 21.05 -8.33
C VAL A 467 18.97 20.39 -9.56
N PRO A 468 17.94 20.99 -10.17
CA PRO A 468 17.27 20.39 -11.32
C PRO A 468 18.14 20.46 -12.57
N LEU A 469 17.98 19.48 -13.47
CA LEU A 469 18.35 19.68 -14.86
C LEU A 469 17.43 20.74 -15.49
N THR A 470 17.84 21.39 -16.58
CA THR A 470 17.19 22.60 -17.10
C THR A 470 16.62 22.45 -18.50
N ASP A 471 15.62 23.29 -18.83
CA ASP A 471 15.01 23.43 -20.15
C ASP A 471 15.06 24.91 -20.62
N PRO A 472 15.58 25.25 -21.82
CA PRO A 472 16.09 24.37 -22.87
C PRO A 472 17.43 23.67 -22.55
N PRO A 473 17.81 22.62 -23.29
CA PRO A 473 19.06 21.91 -23.06
C PRO A 473 20.30 22.76 -23.37
N TYR A 474 21.46 22.38 -22.82
CA TYR A 474 22.78 23.03 -22.99
C TYR A 474 22.92 24.44 -22.42
N VAL A 475 21.94 24.90 -21.64
CA VAL A 475 21.99 26.21 -20.98
C VAL A 475 22.76 26.14 -19.66
N GLY A 476 23.17 24.95 -19.23
CA GLY A 476 23.77 24.70 -17.91
C GLY A 476 22.73 24.75 -16.78
N ILE A 477 23.18 24.67 -15.53
CA ILE A 477 22.29 24.65 -14.34
C ILE A 477 21.58 26.01 -14.16
N TYR A 478 22.20 27.11 -14.61
CA TYR A 478 21.65 28.46 -14.54
C TYR A 478 21.62 29.08 -15.92
N ASN A 479 20.52 29.76 -16.24
CA ASN A 479 20.42 30.56 -17.45
C ASN A 479 21.50 31.66 -17.44
N PRO A 480 22.42 31.71 -18.42
CA PRO A 480 23.52 32.68 -18.41
C PRO A 480 23.06 34.12 -18.66
N GLN A 481 21.85 34.33 -19.18
CA GLN A 481 21.31 35.68 -19.42
C GLN A 481 20.69 36.31 -18.17
N ASP A 482 20.05 35.52 -17.30
CA ASP A 482 19.28 36.04 -16.15
C ASP A 482 19.58 35.35 -14.80
N PHE A 483 20.48 34.37 -14.78
CA PHE A 483 20.85 33.55 -13.63
C PHE A 483 19.67 32.82 -12.96
N THR A 484 18.55 32.68 -13.66
CA THR A 484 17.39 31.91 -13.18
C THR A 484 17.54 30.43 -13.52
N GLN A 485 16.99 29.56 -12.67
CA GLN A 485 16.82 28.15 -13.01
C GLN A 485 15.49 27.96 -13.71
N ARG A 486 15.48 27.16 -14.78
CA ARG A 486 14.25 26.69 -15.45
C ARG A 486 14.21 25.18 -15.32
N PRO A 487 13.61 24.63 -14.24
CA PRO A 487 13.63 23.21 -13.98
C PRO A 487 12.99 22.42 -15.12
N LEU A 488 13.66 21.37 -15.58
CA LEU A 488 13.09 20.41 -16.51
C LEU A 488 11.98 19.65 -15.79
N VAL A 489 10.81 19.61 -16.42
CA VAL A 489 9.67 18.81 -15.99
C VAL A 489 9.21 17.97 -17.18
N ILE A 490 9.22 16.66 -17.03
CA ILE A 490 8.80 15.72 -18.07
C ILE A 490 7.40 15.21 -17.72
N ASP A 491 6.39 15.63 -18.47
CA ASP A 491 5.01 15.17 -18.26
C ASP A 491 4.74 13.87 -19.05
N ARG A 492 4.29 12.83 -18.34
CA ARG A 492 4.08 11.47 -18.84
C ARG A 492 2.74 10.92 -18.35
N PRO A 493 1.62 11.46 -18.85
CA PRO A 493 0.29 10.96 -18.50
C PRO A 493 0.03 9.53 -19.03
N ASP A 494 0.87 9.05 -19.95
CA ASP A 494 0.83 7.70 -20.52
C ASP A 494 1.42 6.63 -19.58
N LEU A 495 2.29 7.01 -18.63
CA LEU A 495 2.91 6.04 -17.72
C LEU A 495 1.94 5.57 -16.62
N PRO A 496 1.83 4.26 -16.36
CA PRO A 496 0.92 3.73 -15.35
C PRO A 496 1.36 4.10 -13.92
N LYS A 497 0.47 3.85 -12.94
CA LYS A 497 0.77 4.12 -11.52
C LYS A 497 1.95 3.30 -11.00
N THR A 498 2.07 2.04 -11.43
CA THR A 498 3.17 1.15 -11.03
C THR A 498 4.25 1.13 -12.10
N LEU A 499 5.49 1.43 -11.73
CA LEU A 499 6.66 1.46 -12.63
C LEU A 499 7.77 0.54 -12.12
N GLN A 500 8.59 0.05 -13.03
CA GLN A 500 9.91 -0.51 -12.72
C GLN A 500 10.88 0.67 -12.52
N VAL A 501 11.39 0.84 -11.31
CA VAL A 501 12.32 1.93 -10.94
C VAL A 501 13.62 1.32 -10.46
N GLY A 502 14.75 1.77 -10.99
CA GLY A 502 16.02 1.11 -10.71
C GLY A 502 17.21 1.69 -11.44
N LEU A 503 18.31 0.94 -11.41
CA LEU A 503 19.62 1.36 -11.91
C LEU A 503 19.92 0.71 -13.24
N ILE A 504 20.39 1.52 -14.19
CA ILE A 504 20.72 1.09 -15.54
C ILE A 504 22.21 1.25 -15.84
N ASN A 505 22.74 0.36 -16.67
CA ASN A 505 23.97 0.60 -17.44
C ASN A 505 23.78 0.10 -18.87
N ALA A 506 24.25 0.86 -19.85
CA ALA A 506 24.15 0.51 -21.25
C ALA A 506 25.36 1.03 -22.02
N THR A 507 25.80 0.33 -23.06
CA THR A 507 26.99 0.70 -23.84
C THR A 507 26.74 0.86 -25.33
N TYR A 508 25.56 0.50 -25.85
CA TYR A 508 25.07 0.59 -27.25
C TYR A 508 25.96 -0.03 -28.35
N ASP A 509 27.21 -0.33 -28.04
CA ASP A 509 28.25 -0.84 -28.91
C ASP A 509 28.79 -2.18 -28.37
N VAL A 510 29.57 -2.88 -29.19
CA VAL A 510 30.26 -4.13 -28.83
C VAL A 510 31.36 -3.91 -27.79
N THR A 511 31.70 -2.66 -27.47
CA THR A 511 32.65 -2.34 -26.41
C THR A 511 31.98 -2.52 -25.04
N SER A 512 32.61 -3.30 -24.16
CA SER A 512 32.14 -3.43 -22.78
C SER A 512 32.39 -2.14 -22.00
N GLY A 513 31.45 -1.76 -21.14
CA GLY A 513 31.53 -0.63 -20.23
C GLY A 513 30.93 -1.02 -18.88
N TYR A 514 31.17 -0.20 -17.87
CA TYR A 514 30.63 -0.42 -16.54
C TYR A 514 30.28 0.89 -15.85
N ALA A 515 29.43 0.78 -14.85
CA ALA A 515 29.21 1.77 -13.82
C ALA A 515 29.17 1.10 -12.45
N ALA A 516 29.56 1.84 -11.41
CA ALA A 516 29.39 1.42 -10.03
C ALA A 516 28.55 2.45 -9.27
N PHE A 517 27.61 1.95 -8.47
CA PHE A 517 26.64 2.72 -7.72
C PHE A 517 26.74 2.44 -6.23
N ASP A 518 26.37 3.43 -5.43
CA ASP A 518 26.33 3.37 -3.97
C ASP A 518 25.04 4.04 -3.46
N GLY A 519 24.50 3.52 -2.37
CA GLY A 519 23.32 4.04 -1.66
C GLY A 519 22.10 4.25 -2.55
N LEU A 520 21.61 3.21 -3.25
CA LEU A 520 20.32 3.32 -3.95
C LEU A 520 19.23 3.46 -2.90
N ARG A 521 18.46 4.53 -2.98
CA ARG A 521 17.31 4.77 -2.10
C ARG A 521 16.08 5.16 -2.92
N ILE A 522 14.96 4.54 -2.62
CA ILE A 522 13.65 4.85 -3.20
C ILE A 522 12.71 5.20 -2.05
N ASP A 523 12.40 6.48 -1.91
CA ASP A 523 11.42 6.97 -0.96
C ASP A 523 10.05 7.10 -1.63
N VAL A 524 8.99 6.73 -0.91
CA VAL A 524 7.62 7.03 -1.32
C VAL A 524 7.10 8.11 -0.38
N PRO A 525 6.67 9.26 -0.90
CA PRO A 525 6.04 10.29 -0.08
C PRO A 525 4.86 9.68 0.68
N VAL A 526 4.82 9.89 1.99
CA VAL A 526 3.74 9.37 2.83
C VAL A 526 2.67 10.42 2.97
N GLU A 527 1.47 10.14 2.47
CA GLU A 527 0.33 11.05 2.65
C GLU A 527 -0.04 11.16 4.13
N VAL A 528 -0.16 12.41 4.59
CA VAL A 528 -0.73 12.74 5.88
C VAL A 528 -2.21 13.03 5.66
N ALA A 529 -3.06 12.23 6.27
CA ALA A 529 -4.50 12.37 6.11
C ALA A 529 -5.00 13.73 6.63
N ILE A 530 -5.76 14.42 5.78
CA ILE A 530 -6.51 15.64 6.09
C ILE A 530 -7.99 15.31 5.90
N ALA A 531 -8.82 15.56 6.90
CA ALA A 531 -10.26 15.30 6.79
C ALA A 531 -10.89 16.36 5.87
N ASN A 532 -11.78 15.91 4.98
CA ASN A 532 -12.49 16.77 4.02
C ASN A 532 -11.55 17.73 3.26
N ALA A 533 -10.46 17.18 2.72
CA ALA A 533 -9.35 17.97 2.17
C ALA A 533 -9.70 18.69 0.85
N SER A 534 -10.70 18.19 0.12
CA SER A 534 -11.31 18.83 -1.05
C SER A 534 -12.72 19.38 -0.79
N PHE A 535 -13.14 19.44 0.48
CA PHE A 535 -14.40 20.08 0.88
C PHE A 535 -15.68 19.41 0.32
N GLU A 536 -15.60 18.14 -0.09
CA GLU A 536 -16.69 17.37 -0.69
C GLU A 536 -17.71 16.78 0.31
N ASP A 537 -17.35 16.64 1.59
CA ASP A 537 -18.24 16.02 2.60
C ASP A 537 -19.45 16.91 2.92
N ASP A 538 -19.36 18.20 2.58
CA ASP A 538 -20.43 19.16 2.72
C ASP A 538 -21.33 19.10 1.48
N ALA A 539 -22.26 18.13 1.48
CA ALA A 539 -23.19 17.87 0.37
C ALA A 539 -24.17 19.03 0.03
N LYS A 540 -23.96 20.22 0.60
CA LYS A 540 -24.72 21.45 0.35
C LYS A 540 -23.77 22.64 0.48
N VAL A 541 -24.04 23.69 -0.31
CA VAL A 541 -23.41 25.00 -0.12
C VAL A 541 -23.65 25.47 1.33
N ILE A 542 -22.58 25.75 2.05
CA ILE A 542 -22.64 26.24 3.43
C ILE A 542 -22.18 27.70 3.42
N GLU A 543 -23.11 28.65 3.46
CA GLU A 543 -22.77 30.06 3.69
C GLU A 543 -22.56 30.32 5.19
N GLY A 544 -21.42 30.89 5.55
CA GLY A 544 -21.06 31.26 6.92
C GLY A 544 -20.64 30.09 7.82
N GLY A 545 -20.61 28.86 7.32
CA GLY A 545 -20.27 27.68 8.12
C GLY A 545 -18.79 27.27 8.06
N VAL A 546 -18.47 26.24 8.85
CA VAL A 546 -17.16 25.60 8.87
C VAL A 546 -17.30 24.26 8.15
N PRO A 547 -16.45 23.95 7.15
CA PRO A 547 -16.47 22.65 6.49
C PRO A 547 -16.31 21.49 7.48
N ALA A 548 -16.93 20.35 7.21
CA ALA A 548 -16.81 19.17 8.07
C ALA A 548 -15.34 18.81 8.30
N GLY A 549 -14.95 18.51 9.54
CA GLY A 549 -13.56 18.16 9.89
C GLY A 549 -12.59 19.35 10.04
N TRP A 550 -13.01 20.57 9.74
CA TRP A 550 -12.21 21.77 9.93
C TRP A 550 -12.68 22.60 11.13
N THR A 551 -11.84 23.52 11.58
CA THR A 551 -12.16 24.52 12.60
C THR A 551 -11.88 25.91 12.03
N ALA A 552 -12.64 26.93 12.44
CA ALA A 552 -12.39 28.30 12.04
C ALA A 552 -12.60 29.28 13.19
N ASN A 553 -12.07 30.50 13.04
CA ASN A 553 -12.33 31.61 13.96
C ASN A 553 -13.67 32.28 13.61
N ASP A 554 -14.30 32.97 14.55
CA ASP A 554 -15.67 33.55 14.38
C ASP A 554 -15.75 34.78 13.45
N GLN A 555 -14.79 34.99 12.55
CA GLN A 555 -14.69 36.20 11.73
C GLN A 555 -14.87 35.92 10.24
N GLY A 556 -15.59 36.81 9.55
CA GLY A 556 -15.63 36.84 8.09
C GLY A 556 -16.74 36.01 7.45
N ASN A 557 -17.12 36.40 6.23
CA ASN A 557 -18.03 35.62 5.39
C ASN A 557 -17.20 34.52 4.70
N SER A 558 -17.53 33.26 4.88
CA SER A 558 -16.80 32.12 4.30
C SER A 558 -17.73 30.94 4.13
N GLY A 559 -17.34 29.94 3.34
CA GLY A 559 -18.21 28.80 3.11
C GLY A 559 -17.68 27.80 2.11
N VAL A 560 -18.44 26.72 1.94
CA VAL A 560 -18.22 25.74 0.86
C VAL A 560 -19.19 26.08 -0.26
N ALA A 561 -18.70 26.16 -1.50
CA ALA A 561 -19.51 26.41 -2.68
C ALA A 561 -19.24 25.38 -3.77
N MET A 562 -20.25 25.11 -4.59
CA MET A 562 -20.08 24.36 -5.83
C MET A 562 -19.60 25.31 -6.93
N GLY A 563 -18.76 24.82 -7.82
CA GLY A 563 -18.53 25.53 -9.07
C GLY A 563 -17.79 24.69 -10.10
N PRO A 564 -17.90 25.06 -11.39
CA PRO A 564 -17.18 24.39 -12.49
C PRO A 564 -15.66 24.54 -12.40
N SER A 565 -15.18 25.19 -11.35
CA SER A 565 -13.81 25.54 -11.13
C SER A 565 -13.21 24.82 -9.92
N ALA A 566 -13.91 23.88 -9.28
CA ALA A 566 -13.26 22.98 -8.33
C ALA A 566 -12.11 22.22 -9.04
N THR A 567 -10.98 22.12 -8.37
CA THR A 567 -9.78 21.41 -8.82
C THR A 567 -9.79 19.93 -8.43
N ASP A 568 -10.55 19.58 -7.39
CA ASP A 568 -10.93 18.22 -7.05
C ASP A 568 -12.43 18.16 -6.76
N GLY A 569 -13.11 17.11 -7.21
CA GLY A 569 -14.55 16.95 -6.99
C GLY A 569 -15.43 18.07 -7.57
N THR A 570 -16.38 18.54 -6.76
CA THR A 570 -17.48 19.47 -7.14
C THR A 570 -17.43 20.78 -6.35
N TYR A 571 -16.84 20.77 -5.16
CA TYR A 571 -16.88 21.82 -4.16
C TYR A 571 -15.49 22.44 -3.97
N PHE A 572 -15.48 23.65 -3.41
CA PHE A 572 -14.29 24.32 -2.93
C PHE A 572 -14.65 25.19 -1.73
N TYR A 573 -13.67 25.55 -0.91
CA TYR A 573 -13.86 26.45 0.20
C TYR A 573 -13.52 27.89 -0.22
N TRP A 574 -14.49 28.80 -0.14
CA TRP A 574 -14.23 30.23 -0.30
C TRP A 574 -14.12 30.90 1.06
N GLN A 575 -13.13 31.77 1.18
CA GLN A 575 -12.77 32.42 2.42
C GLN A 575 -12.77 33.93 2.23
N GLY A 576 -13.62 34.62 2.98
CA GLY A 576 -13.55 36.06 3.12
C GLY A 576 -12.50 36.53 4.12
N ASN A 577 -12.25 37.82 4.10
CA ASN A 577 -11.28 38.51 4.93
C ASN A 577 -11.45 38.25 6.44
N GLY A 578 -10.32 38.07 7.15
CA GLY A 578 -10.26 37.83 8.60
C GLY A 578 -10.55 36.39 9.05
N ARG A 579 -11.06 35.54 8.16
CA ARG A 579 -11.27 34.12 8.47
C ARG A 579 -9.93 33.38 8.42
N VAL A 580 -9.76 32.45 9.35
CA VAL A 580 -8.68 31.46 9.37
C VAL A 580 -9.33 30.09 9.52
N LEU A 581 -9.02 29.18 8.61
CA LEU A 581 -9.46 27.78 8.65
C LEU A 581 -8.26 26.91 9.05
N TRP A 582 -8.45 25.96 9.96
CA TRP A 582 -7.38 25.04 10.35
C TRP A 582 -7.89 23.65 10.69
N GLN A 583 -6.98 22.69 10.62
CA GLN A 583 -7.20 21.32 11.04
C GLN A 583 -5.94 20.77 11.69
N THR A 584 -6.09 20.12 12.85
CA THR A 584 -4.99 19.34 13.45
C THR A 584 -5.09 17.92 12.94
N THR A 585 -4.01 17.42 12.37
CA THR A 585 -3.95 16.06 11.82
C THR A 585 -3.66 15.04 12.94
N SER A 586 -3.76 13.75 12.61
CA SER A 586 -3.25 12.68 13.48
C SER A 586 -1.74 12.46 13.37
N GLU A 587 -1.05 13.19 12.48
CA GLU A 587 0.40 13.07 12.33
C GLU A 587 1.10 13.69 13.54
N VAL A 588 2.06 12.94 14.08
CA VAL A 588 2.97 13.41 15.12
C VAL A 588 4.33 13.60 14.48
N ILE A 589 4.96 14.74 14.71
CA ILE A 589 6.31 15.02 14.23
C ILE A 589 7.27 14.17 15.05
N THR A 590 7.91 13.15 14.48
CA THR A 590 8.62 12.14 15.29
C THR A 590 10.13 12.35 15.39
N ALA A 591 10.73 13.12 14.48
CA ALA A 591 12.16 13.37 14.49
C ALA A 591 12.51 14.67 13.75
N GLU A 592 13.71 15.17 14.01
CA GLU A 592 14.34 16.20 13.19
C GLU A 592 14.67 15.66 11.78
N GLY A 593 14.78 16.55 10.80
CA GLY A 593 15.14 16.19 9.41
C GLY A 593 14.01 15.65 8.55
N LEU A 594 12.81 15.43 9.11
CA LEU A 594 11.61 15.15 8.33
C LEU A 594 11.25 16.35 7.46
N THR A 595 10.81 16.12 6.22
CA THR A 595 10.34 17.19 5.33
C THR A 595 8.85 17.04 5.07
N TYR A 596 8.07 18.07 5.42
CA TYR A 596 6.65 18.12 5.10
C TYR A 596 6.42 19.02 3.88
N LEU A 597 5.64 18.52 2.92
CA LEU A 597 5.19 19.29 1.76
C LEU A 597 3.68 19.48 1.83
N LEU A 598 3.25 20.70 2.11
CA LEU A 598 1.86 21.15 2.03
C LEU A 598 1.61 21.76 0.66
N GLN A 599 0.58 21.27 -0.03
CA GLN A 599 0.14 21.78 -1.32
C GLN A 599 -1.34 22.10 -1.25
N VAL A 600 -1.74 23.26 -1.75
CA VAL A 600 -3.15 23.66 -1.80
C VAL A 600 -3.40 24.35 -3.12
N ASP A 601 -4.46 23.97 -3.80
CA ASP A 601 -4.89 24.68 -4.98
C ASP A 601 -5.65 25.92 -4.52
N VAL A 602 -5.25 27.09 -5.02
CA VAL A 602 -5.81 28.36 -4.53
C VAL A 602 -6.21 29.23 -5.71
N ARG A 603 -7.35 29.91 -5.61
CA ARG A 603 -7.78 30.99 -6.51
C ARG A 603 -7.90 32.29 -5.75
N ASN A 604 -7.26 33.33 -6.25
CA ASN A 604 -7.37 34.68 -5.70
C ASN A 604 -8.40 35.49 -6.49
N SER A 605 -9.68 35.38 -6.11
CA SER A 605 -10.79 35.96 -6.87
C SER A 605 -10.90 37.48 -6.71
N TRP A 606 -10.41 38.07 -5.61
CA TRP A 606 -10.47 39.52 -5.38
C TRP A 606 -9.35 39.98 -4.46
N GLN A 607 -8.17 40.31 -5.03
CA GLN A 607 -7.05 41.05 -4.42
C GLN A 607 -6.59 40.59 -3.01
N GLY A 608 -6.89 39.36 -2.63
CA GLY A 608 -6.45 38.79 -1.36
C GLY A 608 -4.97 38.42 -1.37
N SER A 609 -4.42 38.09 -0.21
CA SER A 609 -3.12 37.43 -0.10
C SER A 609 -3.31 36.11 0.65
N PRO A 610 -3.76 35.06 -0.05
CA PRO A 610 -3.99 33.76 0.58
C PRO A 610 -2.65 33.19 1.04
N MET A 611 -2.68 32.57 2.22
CA MET A 611 -1.53 31.98 2.86
C MET A 611 -1.88 30.58 3.36
N ILE A 612 -0.96 29.66 3.16
CA ILE A 612 -1.00 28.32 3.74
C ILE A 612 0.09 28.22 4.79
N SER A 613 -0.19 27.55 5.90
CA SER A 613 0.77 27.38 6.99
C SER A 613 0.74 25.96 7.53
N LEU A 614 1.90 25.50 7.99
CA LEU A 614 2.02 24.36 8.89
C LEU A 614 2.19 24.87 10.32
N TYR A 615 1.59 24.19 11.28
CA TYR A 615 1.77 24.46 12.70
C TYR A 615 1.87 23.16 13.49
N TYR A 616 2.39 23.24 14.71
CA TYR A 616 2.22 22.18 15.71
C TYR A 616 1.40 22.67 16.89
N LEU A 617 0.73 21.75 17.58
CA LEU A 617 0.02 22.06 18.82
C LEU A 617 0.94 21.97 20.02
N ASP A 618 1.00 23.05 20.79
CA ASP A 618 1.55 23.06 22.15
C ASP A 618 0.43 23.36 23.16
N GLY A 619 -0.11 22.29 23.74
CA GLY A 619 -1.41 22.34 24.41
C GLY A 619 -2.50 22.76 23.42
N ASP A 620 -3.23 23.82 23.74
CA ASP A 620 -4.29 24.39 22.87
C ASP A 620 -3.76 25.51 21.95
N THR A 621 -2.46 25.79 21.98
CA THR A 621 -1.85 26.87 21.19
C THR A 621 -1.30 26.32 19.88
N ARG A 622 -1.64 26.96 18.77
CA ARG A 622 -1.07 26.69 17.44
C ARG A 622 0.23 27.48 17.28
N VAL A 623 1.35 26.78 17.14
CA VAL A 623 2.67 27.39 16.92
C VAL A 623 3.09 27.17 15.47
N ALA A 624 3.26 28.27 14.73
CA ALA A 624 3.59 28.21 13.31
C ALA A 624 4.97 27.59 13.08
N LEU A 625 5.04 26.65 12.15
CA LEU A 625 6.28 26.05 11.67
C LEU A 625 6.81 26.79 10.44
N GLY A 626 5.91 27.18 9.55
CA GLY A 626 6.24 27.90 8.33
C GLY A 626 4.98 28.23 7.54
N SER A 627 5.10 29.19 6.62
CA SER A 627 4.00 29.60 5.76
C SER A 627 4.47 29.95 4.35
N ALA A 628 3.58 29.81 3.38
CA ALA A 628 3.76 30.25 2.01
C ALA A 628 2.54 31.06 1.58
N SER A 629 2.78 32.13 0.82
CA SER A 629 1.73 32.97 0.25
C SER A 629 1.81 32.96 -1.27
N LEU A 630 0.67 33.18 -1.93
CA LEU A 630 0.67 33.47 -3.36
C LEU A 630 1.06 34.93 -3.62
N PRO A 631 1.79 35.20 -4.72
CA PRO A 631 1.91 36.56 -5.23
C PRO A 631 0.53 37.15 -5.57
N ALA A 632 0.41 38.47 -5.52
CA ALA A 632 -0.85 39.17 -5.75
C ALA A 632 -1.37 39.01 -7.20
N ALA A 633 -2.61 38.50 -7.29
CA ALA A 633 -3.64 38.55 -8.35
C ALA A 633 -3.36 38.14 -9.82
N GLY A 634 -4.17 37.17 -10.27
CA GLY A 634 -4.83 37.06 -11.57
C GLY A 634 -6.16 36.30 -11.38
N ASP A 635 -7.21 36.64 -12.14
CA ASP A 635 -8.60 36.12 -12.00
C ASP A 635 -8.80 34.66 -12.51
N THR A 636 -7.70 33.98 -12.82
CA THR A 636 -7.64 32.55 -13.15
C THR A 636 -7.04 31.80 -11.97
N TRP A 637 -7.43 30.55 -11.67
CA TRP A 637 -6.75 29.71 -10.67
C TRP A 637 -5.23 29.79 -10.87
N PRO A 638 -4.48 30.54 -10.04
CA PRO A 638 -3.06 30.71 -10.27
C PRO A 638 -2.36 29.66 -9.41
N GLY A 639 -2.39 28.42 -9.89
CA GLY A 639 -1.49 27.36 -9.45
C GLY A 639 -1.69 26.78 -8.05
N THR A 640 -1.04 25.65 -7.85
CA THR A 640 -0.86 25.01 -6.55
C THR A 640 0.14 25.81 -5.72
N VAL A 641 -0.28 26.31 -4.58
CA VAL A 641 0.63 26.86 -3.55
C VAL A 641 1.34 25.71 -2.90
N THR A 642 2.66 25.79 -2.79
CA THR A 642 3.48 24.74 -2.20
C THR A 642 4.32 25.33 -1.08
N LEU A 643 4.25 24.71 0.10
CA LEU A 643 5.08 24.98 1.26
C LEU A 643 5.86 23.69 1.57
N GLU A 644 7.18 23.75 1.45
CA GLU A 644 8.09 22.68 1.84
C GLU A 644 8.82 23.11 3.11
N LEU A 645 8.79 22.27 4.14
CA LEU A 645 9.33 22.57 5.45
C LEU A 645 10.11 21.38 6.01
N GLU A 646 11.39 21.60 6.32
CA GLU A 646 12.21 20.65 7.07
C GLU A 646 12.14 20.93 8.59
N VAL A 647 11.88 19.89 9.39
CA VAL A 647 11.68 19.97 10.85
C VAL A 647 12.94 20.41 11.61
N LYS A 648 14.14 20.37 11.01
CA LYS A 648 15.40 20.81 11.67
C LYS A 648 15.34 22.24 12.21
N THR A 649 14.49 23.08 11.65
CA THR A 649 14.36 24.48 12.06
C THR A 649 13.54 24.66 13.35
N THR A 650 12.89 23.60 13.85
CA THR A 650 11.95 23.64 14.99
C THR A 650 11.99 22.36 15.86
N PRO A 651 13.12 22.04 16.52
CA PRO A 651 13.26 20.83 17.36
C PRO A 651 12.16 20.64 18.42
N GLU A 652 11.61 21.74 18.94
CA GLU A 652 10.52 21.76 19.92
C GLU A 652 9.20 21.19 19.39
N SER A 653 9.06 21.05 18.07
CA SER A 653 7.89 20.46 17.43
C SER A 653 7.90 18.92 17.50
N VAL A 654 9.04 18.29 17.80
CA VAL A 654 9.15 16.82 17.93
C VAL A 654 8.27 16.33 19.09
N GLY A 655 7.47 15.30 18.82
CA GLY A 655 6.46 14.74 19.71
C GLY A 655 5.12 15.49 19.69
N LYS A 656 4.97 16.54 18.88
CA LYS A 656 3.73 17.34 18.79
C LYS A 656 2.91 16.98 17.56
N ARG A 657 1.60 17.22 17.62
CA ARG A 657 0.68 17.00 16.49
C ARG A 657 0.84 18.11 15.45
N LEU A 658 0.98 17.70 14.20
CA LEU A 658 1.05 18.59 13.05
C LEU A 658 -0.36 19.06 12.65
N GLY A 659 -0.47 20.28 12.18
CA GLY A 659 -1.71 20.83 11.63
C GLY A 659 -1.47 21.73 10.42
N VAL A 660 -2.55 21.96 9.69
CA VAL A 660 -2.61 22.79 8.48
C VAL A 660 -3.52 23.98 8.73
N GLU A 661 -3.13 25.14 8.21
CA GLU A 661 -3.90 26.38 8.29
C GLU A 661 -4.01 27.04 6.92
N LEU A 662 -5.21 27.50 6.59
CA LEU A 662 -5.53 28.33 5.44
C LEU A 662 -5.98 29.69 5.96
N SER A 663 -5.38 30.76 5.46
CA SER A 663 -5.65 32.11 5.94
C SER A 663 -5.62 33.14 4.81
N LEU A 664 -6.23 34.28 5.06
CA LEU A 664 -6.20 35.43 4.15
C LEU A 664 -5.66 36.62 4.95
N ALA A 665 -4.57 37.24 4.48
CA ALA A 665 -4.01 38.39 5.19
C ALA A 665 -5.06 39.51 5.32
N ASN A 666 -5.14 40.12 6.52
CA ASN A 666 -6.08 41.19 6.83
C ASN A 666 -5.77 42.45 6.02
N TYR A 667 -6.46 42.66 4.92
CA TYR A 667 -6.46 43.91 4.18
C TYR A 667 -7.75 44.70 4.43
N PRO A 668 -7.73 46.04 4.48
CA PRO A 668 -8.96 46.83 4.61
C PRO A 668 -9.82 46.74 3.34
N GLY A 669 -10.81 45.83 3.32
CA GLY A 669 -11.69 45.60 2.17
C GLY A 669 -12.37 44.21 2.15
N ASN A 670 -13.23 43.99 1.16
CA ASN A 670 -13.89 42.71 0.90
C ASN A 670 -13.03 41.86 -0.04
N TYR A 671 -12.08 41.12 0.54
CA TYR A 671 -11.19 40.21 -0.19
C TYR A 671 -11.62 38.76 0.01
N TRP A 672 -11.50 37.97 -1.06
CA TRP A 672 -11.96 36.59 -1.11
C TRP A 672 -10.89 35.75 -1.79
N ALA A 673 -10.61 34.59 -1.22
CA ALA A 673 -9.80 33.55 -1.84
C ALA A 673 -10.56 32.24 -1.80
N GLU A 674 -10.24 31.34 -2.71
CA GLU A 674 -10.82 30.01 -2.76
C GLU A 674 -9.69 29.00 -2.62
N PHE A 675 -9.96 27.94 -1.88
CA PHE A 675 -9.04 26.88 -1.56
C PHE A 675 -9.70 25.56 -1.94
N ASP A 676 -8.89 24.66 -2.47
CA ASP A 676 -9.33 23.31 -2.80
C ASP A 676 -8.13 22.34 -2.78
N ASN A 677 -8.43 21.05 -2.71
CA ASN A 677 -7.50 19.94 -2.87
C ASN A 677 -6.24 20.10 -1.99
N VAL A 678 -6.47 20.22 -0.67
CA VAL A 678 -5.40 20.35 0.33
C VAL A 678 -4.67 19.01 0.44
N ARG A 679 -3.36 19.00 0.22
CA ARG A 679 -2.53 17.79 0.25
C ARG A 679 -1.34 18.01 1.16
N LEU A 680 -1.10 17.08 2.07
CA LEU A 680 0.08 17.09 2.93
C LEU A 680 0.82 15.77 2.80
N THR A 681 2.10 15.85 2.49
CA THR A 681 2.97 14.67 2.38
C THR A 681 4.18 14.81 3.27
N LEU A 682 4.59 13.71 3.87
CA LEU A 682 5.86 13.54 4.56
C LEU A 682 6.87 12.93 3.60
N ARG A 683 8.08 13.49 3.56
CA ARG A 683 9.16 13.19 2.62
C ARG A 683 10.49 13.00 3.32
#